data_AF-A0A7C3ZQN9-F1
#
_entry.id   AF-A0A7C3ZQN9-F1
#
_cell.length_a   1.000
_cell.length_b   1.000
_cell.length_c   1.000
_cell.angle_alpha   90.00
_cell.angle_beta   90.00
_cell.angle_gamma   90.00
#
_symmetry.space_group_name_H-M   'P 1'
#
loop_
_entity.id
_entity.type
_entity.pdbx_description
1 polymer ?
#
loop_
_entity_poly.entity_id
_entity_poly.type
_entity_poly.pdbx_seq_one_letter_code
_entity_poly.pdbx_strand_id
1 'polypeptide(L)'
;MTTRLNLVWTYITECARLLYWVYFKPFTFRAWLKEIHPELKMDTIPFSLRGEFSNNPRLRHYAEQGWWLSFAVPVLAVFIIGQIYTLATNQTFDWWLSCLALLGWSMGLIPVRIDNPRFRNGIYGFLALLVLFFLLGPRLAPSLFNVLGESLINILQRVTFVVAFGVALNVVSGVVSGVAWGVASGVTSGVTWGVASGVASGVASGVVFGVVLGVVLGVVLGVVLGVVLGVVSGVVLGVVLGVVSGVALGVASGVALGVACILGVFRVYFWIPELLWSMVLVLGSRLSRADRFLPYLPQRFDQLIYLPLPFLDMLIADTYRQNPIAAQRTLDYFLTSTNQQSLAARAMVQISIDCLYQCENLSAITVIAEQLAWLPSPPPAQLGTILPRFLEISQSVRAATRATSPYRQAELLASPLTALEGLQNELAFSPDARLAANFGSITHRWRQIIQQARQDLAATATYTREIPSAYIAGPTLNPETAQNRFKGREDIFARIETLALSPQPPVLLLYGGRRTGKTSALKYLPQRVGGDLVPLLVDLQGGASATTLPRLAEYIADEMTAAARKSRNLRLPELNRRSLQEDPFITLQQWLKQIETIAPSKRFLLCLDEFERLSEVVTATGSRTPLNFLRHILQHRERWILLFSGSHTLDELEDYWSDYLINTQSLRVTYLEPNQAQELILHPIPDFPDIYTPAAVERILELTRCQPYLVQLVGLVVVDMLNERLRQSATASTADLSKVTPQDVETVIPKVLATGGYYFQELWKVTLLDAEREALKFIWRGELPQNASQRVLTKLVQKEVIERGEDGMYRLQVPLVQRSLSQFIDDEEEN
;
A
#
# COMPACT_ATOMS: atom_id res chain seq x y z
N MET A 1 -49.70 14.87 2.73
CA MET A 1 -49.25 15.86 3.75
C MET A 1 -47.74 15.93 3.89
N THR A 2 -47.02 14.79 3.91
CA THR A 2 -45.55 14.72 4.03
C THR A 2 -44.77 15.44 2.92
N THR A 3 -45.25 15.43 1.67
CA THR A 3 -44.60 16.14 0.54
C THR A 3 -44.68 17.67 0.65
N ARG A 4 -45.79 18.23 1.12
CA ARG A 4 -45.91 19.70 1.35
C ARG A 4 -45.08 20.16 2.55
N LEU A 5 -45.03 19.37 3.63
CA LEU A 5 -44.19 19.65 4.78
C LEU A 5 -42.70 19.60 4.43
N ASN A 6 -42.28 18.63 3.61
CA ASN A 6 -40.90 18.57 3.13
C ASN A 6 -40.53 19.80 2.29
N LEU A 7 -41.41 20.22 1.37
CA LEU A 7 -41.21 21.43 0.54
C LEU A 7 -41.07 22.71 1.39
N VAL A 8 -41.88 22.84 2.43
CA VAL A 8 -41.80 23.98 3.37
C VAL A 8 -40.49 23.94 4.16
N TRP A 9 -40.07 22.75 4.61
CA TRP A 9 -38.78 22.58 5.28
C TRP A 9 -37.59 22.88 4.37
N THR A 10 -37.58 22.42 3.12
CA THR A 10 -36.53 22.79 2.15
C THR A 10 -36.49 24.30 1.95
N TYR A 11 -37.65 24.94 1.79
CA TYR A 11 -37.72 26.40 1.61
C TYR A 11 -37.17 27.16 2.83
N ILE A 12 -37.52 26.75 4.06
CA ILE A 12 -36.99 27.34 5.29
C ILE A 12 -35.48 27.13 5.39
N THR A 13 -34.97 25.94 5.04
CA THR A 13 -33.53 25.66 5.06
C THR A 13 -32.76 26.49 4.03
N GLU A 14 -33.34 26.73 2.85
CA GLU A 14 -32.75 27.62 1.84
C GLU A 14 -32.70 29.07 2.32
N CYS A 15 -33.76 29.57 2.96
CA CYS A 15 -33.79 30.90 3.57
C CYS A 15 -32.75 31.03 4.69
N ALA A 16 -32.66 30.04 5.58
CA ALA A 16 -31.65 30.01 6.64
C ALA A 16 -30.23 29.97 6.07
N ARG A 17 -30.01 29.23 4.98
CA ARG A 17 -28.73 29.20 4.26
C ARG A 17 -28.36 30.56 3.69
N LEU A 18 -29.31 31.26 3.05
CA LEU A 18 -29.08 32.61 2.53
C LEU A 18 -28.77 33.59 3.66
N LEU A 19 -29.50 33.52 4.77
CA LEU A 19 -29.23 34.34 5.94
C LEU A 19 -27.84 34.08 6.53
N TYR A 20 -27.45 32.81 6.64
CA TYR A 20 -26.12 32.43 7.09
C TYR A 20 -25.04 32.98 6.14
N TRP A 21 -25.23 32.88 4.83
CA TRP A 21 -24.31 33.42 3.84
C TRP A 21 -24.22 34.95 3.89
N VAL A 22 -25.34 35.65 4.04
CA VAL A 22 -25.38 37.12 4.11
C VAL A 22 -24.59 37.63 5.32
N TYR A 23 -24.82 37.07 6.51
CA TYR A 23 -24.22 37.58 7.75
C TYR A 23 -22.81 37.04 8.02
N PHE A 24 -22.58 35.77 7.73
CA PHE A 24 -21.35 35.09 8.14
C PHE A 24 -20.39 34.81 6.99
N LYS A 25 -20.86 34.75 5.72
CA LYS A 25 -20.03 34.38 4.56
C LYS A 25 -20.32 35.21 3.31
N PRO A 26 -20.05 36.52 3.37
CA PRO A 26 -20.38 37.44 2.29
C PRO A 26 -19.70 37.03 0.96
N PHE A 27 -18.45 36.58 0.97
CA PHE A 27 -17.75 36.19 -0.27
C PHE A 27 -18.41 35.00 -1.01
N THR A 28 -18.85 33.98 -0.27
CA THR A 28 -19.58 32.83 -0.83
C THR A 28 -20.93 33.28 -1.39
N PHE A 29 -21.62 34.16 -0.66
CA PHE A 29 -22.84 34.79 -1.15
C PHE A 29 -22.61 35.56 -2.46
N ARG A 30 -21.50 36.31 -2.58
CA ARG A 30 -21.12 37.01 -3.81
C ARG A 30 -20.96 36.07 -4.99
N ALA A 31 -20.25 34.96 -4.79
CA ALA A 31 -19.96 33.99 -5.83
C ALA A 31 -21.26 33.32 -6.31
N TRP A 32 -22.11 32.91 -5.37
CA TRP A 32 -23.43 32.36 -5.66
C TRP A 32 -24.34 33.36 -6.39
N LEU A 33 -24.35 34.64 -5.99
CA LEU A 33 -25.10 35.68 -6.69
C LEU A 33 -24.62 35.86 -8.13
N LYS A 34 -23.30 35.85 -8.37
CA LYS A 34 -22.71 35.92 -9.72
C LYS A 34 -23.06 34.71 -10.59
N GLU A 35 -23.19 33.53 -10.00
CA GLU A 35 -23.59 32.31 -10.70
C GLU A 35 -25.05 32.38 -11.18
N ILE A 36 -25.91 33.11 -10.44
CA ILE A 36 -27.32 33.30 -10.80
C ILE A 36 -27.49 34.44 -11.82
N HIS A 37 -26.78 35.56 -11.64
CA HIS A 37 -26.73 36.65 -12.61
C HIS A 37 -25.44 37.47 -12.44
N PRO A 38 -24.67 37.74 -13.51
CA PRO A 38 -23.34 38.37 -13.41
C PRO A 38 -23.34 39.79 -12.84
N GLU A 39 -24.47 40.50 -12.92
CA GLU A 39 -24.61 41.89 -12.47
C GLU A 39 -25.13 42.04 -11.03
N LEU A 40 -25.58 40.96 -10.38
CA LEU A 40 -26.06 41.01 -9.00
C LEU A 40 -24.90 41.27 -8.03
N LYS A 41 -25.04 42.31 -7.21
CA LYS A 41 -24.11 42.64 -6.12
C LYS A 41 -24.81 42.42 -4.76
N MET A 42 -24.05 42.36 -3.67
CA MET A 42 -24.63 42.10 -2.33
C MET A 42 -25.50 43.23 -1.81
N ASP A 43 -25.26 44.45 -2.27
CA ASP A 43 -26.00 45.67 -1.97
C ASP A 43 -27.27 45.78 -2.83
N THR A 44 -27.45 44.92 -3.83
CA THR A 44 -28.64 44.94 -4.68
C THR A 44 -29.83 44.37 -3.91
N ILE A 45 -30.83 45.21 -3.65
CA ILE A 45 -32.07 44.81 -3.00
C ILE A 45 -32.82 43.82 -3.91
N PRO A 46 -32.93 42.52 -3.56
CA PRO A 46 -33.33 41.47 -4.50
C PRO A 46 -34.74 41.64 -5.06
N PHE A 47 -35.61 42.30 -4.30
CA PHE A 47 -37.02 42.45 -4.59
C PHE A 47 -37.37 43.73 -5.37
N SER A 48 -36.45 44.70 -5.51
CA SER A 48 -36.69 45.89 -6.34
C SER A 48 -36.60 45.61 -7.84
N LEU A 49 -35.95 44.50 -8.22
CA LEU A 49 -35.73 44.07 -9.61
C LEU A 49 -36.69 42.95 -10.07
N ARG A 50 -37.78 42.71 -9.32
CA ARG A 50 -38.70 41.59 -9.56
C ARG A 50 -39.35 41.62 -10.95
N GLY A 51 -39.55 42.81 -11.52
CA GLY A 51 -40.07 43.00 -12.88
C GLY A 51 -39.09 42.57 -13.98
N GLU A 52 -37.78 42.75 -13.78
CA GLU A 52 -36.73 42.31 -14.71
C GLU A 52 -36.48 40.78 -14.61
N PHE A 53 -36.81 40.19 -13.46
CA PHE A 53 -36.62 38.76 -13.18
C PHE A 53 -37.79 37.85 -13.57
N SER A 54 -38.84 38.38 -14.23
CA SER A 54 -40.05 37.62 -14.57
C SER A 54 -39.79 36.38 -15.43
N ASN A 55 -38.71 36.39 -16.21
CA ASN A 55 -38.38 35.35 -17.20
C ASN A 55 -37.54 34.20 -16.63
N ASN A 56 -36.96 34.33 -15.43
CA ASN A 56 -36.10 33.28 -14.83
C ASN A 56 -36.64 32.83 -13.46
N PRO A 57 -37.10 31.57 -13.32
CA PRO A 57 -37.74 31.08 -12.09
C PRO A 57 -36.80 31.08 -10.88
N ARG A 58 -35.47 30.94 -11.07
CA ARG A 58 -34.50 30.96 -9.96
C ARG A 58 -34.34 32.34 -9.34
N LEU A 59 -34.33 33.39 -10.16
CA LEU A 59 -34.23 34.78 -9.72
C LEU A 59 -35.50 35.24 -8.97
N ARG A 60 -36.66 34.80 -9.46
CA ARG A 60 -37.94 35.02 -8.77
C ARG A 60 -37.97 34.35 -7.39
N HIS A 61 -37.51 33.10 -7.29
CA HIS A 61 -37.45 32.38 -6.03
C HIS A 61 -36.52 33.08 -5.02
N TYR A 62 -35.36 33.54 -5.46
CA TYR A 62 -34.42 34.31 -4.64
C TYR A 62 -35.00 35.66 -4.18
N ALA A 63 -35.68 36.42 -5.06
CA ALA A 63 -36.33 37.67 -4.70
C ALA A 63 -37.43 37.48 -3.63
N GLU A 64 -38.18 36.36 -3.72
CA GLU A 64 -39.19 36.00 -2.73
C GLU A 64 -38.58 35.60 -1.38
N GLN A 65 -37.45 34.87 -1.39
CA GLN A 65 -36.69 34.55 -0.19
C GLN A 65 -36.12 35.81 0.47
N GLY A 66 -35.55 36.73 -0.31
CA GLY A 66 -34.99 37.99 0.17
C GLY A 66 -36.03 38.89 0.82
N TRP A 67 -37.26 38.94 0.29
CA TRP A 67 -38.37 39.66 0.91
C TRP A 67 -38.76 39.05 2.25
N TRP A 68 -38.91 37.71 2.32
CA TRP A 68 -39.26 37.02 3.57
C TRP A 68 -38.20 37.20 4.65
N LEU A 69 -36.92 37.16 4.27
CA LEU A 69 -35.81 37.43 5.18
C LEU A 69 -35.85 38.88 5.69
N SER A 70 -36.07 39.86 4.81
CA SER A 70 -36.14 41.28 5.20
C SER A 70 -37.33 41.60 6.12
N PHE A 71 -38.41 40.82 6.01
CA PHE A 71 -39.58 40.95 6.86
C PHE A 71 -39.44 40.20 8.20
N ALA A 72 -39.03 38.93 8.17
CA ALA A 72 -39.07 38.06 9.34
C ALA A 72 -37.88 38.23 10.29
N VAL A 73 -36.70 38.59 9.76
CA VAL A 73 -35.45 38.65 10.55
C VAL A 73 -35.49 39.76 11.61
N PRO A 74 -35.91 41.00 11.32
CA PRO A 74 -36.02 42.04 12.34
C PRO A 74 -37.03 41.67 13.44
N VAL A 75 -38.13 41.02 13.08
CA VAL A 75 -39.15 40.55 14.04
C VAL A 75 -38.56 39.49 14.98
N LEU A 76 -37.88 38.48 14.43
CA LEU A 76 -37.21 37.44 15.21
C LEU A 76 -36.05 37.99 16.04
N ALA A 77 -35.28 38.93 15.51
CA ALA A 77 -34.15 39.56 16.19
C ALA A 77 -34.62 40.38 17.40
N VAL A 78 -35.65 41.22 17.23
CA VAL A 78 -36.26 41.97 18.35
C VAL A 78 -36.80 41.00 19.40
N PHE A 79 -37.41 39.89 18.97
CA PHE A 79 -37.91 38.89 19.90
C PHE A 79 -36.80 38.22 20.71
N ILE A 80 -35.71 37.78 20.07
CA ILE A 80 -34.58 37.13 20.74
C ILE A 80 -33.81 38.13 21.61
N ILE A 81 -33.48 39.31 21.07
CA ILE A 81 -32.72 40.36 21.78
C ILE A 81 -33.51 40.91 22.95
N GLY A 82 -34.83 41.09 22.83
CA GLY A 82 -35.67 41.53 23.95
C GLY A 82 -35.63 40.55 25.13
N GLN A 83 -35.61 39.24 24.85
CA GLN A 83 -35.47 38.21 25.90
C GLN A 83 -34.08 38.22 26.53
N ILE A 84 -33.01 38.33 25.72
CA ILE A 84 -31.64 38.39 26.23
C ILE A 84 -31.41 39.68 27.05
N TYR A 85 -31.94 40.81 26.58
CA TYR A 85 -31.85 42.09 27.27
C TYR A 85 -32.53 42.02 28.64
N THR A 86 -33.79 41.57 28.70
CA THR A 86 -34.51 41.40 29.98
C THR A 86 -33.77 40.49 30.96
N LEU A 87 -33.16 39.40 30.47
CA LEU A 87 -32.34 38.49 31.28
C LEU A 87 -31.01 39.11 31.74
N ALA A 88 -30.36 39.92 30.90
CA ALA A 88 -29.04 40.47 31.18
C ALA A 88 -29.07 41.73 32.05
N THR A 89 -30.04 42.61 31.87
CA THR A 89 -30.14 43.89 32.60
C THR A 89 -31.24 43.89 33.67
N ASN A 90 -32.05 42.83 33.78
CA ASN A 90 -33.18 42.72 34.72
C ASN A 90 -34.22 43.87 34.58
N GLN A 91 -34.20 44.59 33.46
CA GLN A 91 -35.14 45.66 33.12
C GLN A 91 -36.13 45.17 32.07
N THR A 92 -37.37 45.67 32.12
CA THR A 92 -38.40 45.35 31.13
C THR A 92 -38.04 45.96 29.78
N PHE A 93 -37.95 45.13 28.73
CA PHE A 93 -37.76 45.61 27.36
C PHE A 93 -39.01 46.36 26.89
N ASP A 94 -38.82 47.53 26.27
CA ASP A 94 -39.91 48.35 25.73
C ASP A 94 -40.47 47.72 24.45
N TRP A 95 -41.29 46.68 24.63
CA TRP A 95 -42.02 46.00 23.55
C TRP A 95 -42.90 46.96 22.77
N TRP A 96 -43.41 47.99 23.44
CA TRP A 96 -44.22 49.04 22.84
C TRP A 96 -43.55 49.73 21.66
N LEU A 97 -42.40 50.37 21.93
CA LEU A 97 -41.66 51.15 20.95
C LEU A 97 -41.13 50.24 19.83
N SER A 98 -40.71 49.02 20.20
CA SER A 98 -40.21 48.02 19.28
C SER A 98 -41.30 47.50 18.33
N CYS A 99 -42.52 47.23 18.83
CA CYS A 99 -43.65 46.82 17.99
C CYS A 99 -44.07 47.95 17.02
N LEU A 100 -44.07 49.20 17.49
CA LEU A 100 -44.39 50.36 16.64
C LEU A 100 -43.32 50.56 15.55
N ALA A 101 -42.04 50.39 15.88
CA ALA A 101 -40.94 50.40 14.93
C ALA A 101 -41.05 49.25 13.90
N LEU A 102 -41.40 48.03 14.33
CA LEU A 102 -41.63 46.89 13.44
C LEU A 102 -42.85 47.09 12.54
N LEU A 103 -43.91 47.73 13.03
CA LEU A 103 -45.07 48.10 12.21
C LEU A 103 -44.68 49.12 11.14
N GLY A 104 -43.90 50.15 11.49
CA GLY A 104 -43.34 51.10 10.53
C GLY A 104 -42.44 50.42 9.49
N TRP A 105 -41.56 49.50 9.93
CA TRP A 105 -40.72 48.69 9.06
C TRP A 105 -41.54 47.84 8.08
N SER A 106 -42.59 47.16 8.58
CA SER A 106 -43.49 46.37 7.76
C SER A 106 -44.25 47.21 6.74
N MET A 107 -44.67 48.42 7.11
CA MET A 107 -45.37 49.37 6.23
C MET A 107 -44.46 49.80 5.05
N GLY A 108 -43.15 49.90 5.26
CA GLY A 108 -42.18 50.18 4.20
C GLY A 108 -41.93 49.02 3.22
N LEU A 109 -42.11 47.77 3.63
CA LEU A 109 -41.81 46.57 2.81
C LEU A 109 -43.00 46.04 1.99
N ILE A 110 -44.23 46.29 2.45
CA ILE A 110 -45.48 45.85 1.79
C ILE A 110 -45.71 46.44 0.39
N PRO A 111 -45.43 47.73 0.08
CA PRO A 111 -45.63 48.26 -1.27
C PRO A 111 -44.89 47.50 -2.36
N VAL A 112 -43.79 46.84 -2.01
CA VAL A 112 -42.91 46.15 -2.95
C VAL A 112 -43.42 44.75 -3.33
N ARG A 113 -44.41 44.20 -2.61
CA ARG A 113 -44.96 42.85 -2.84
C ARG A 113 -46.29 42.85 -3.60
N ILE A 114 -47.04 43.95 -3.57
CA ILE A 114 -48.45 44.00 -4.00
C ILE A 114 -48.63 45.04 -5.12
N ASP A 115 -48.73 44.56 -6.36
CA ASP A 115 -48.90 45.41 -7.55
C ASP A 115 -50.32 45.99 -7.68
N ASN A 116 -51.30 45.42 -6.96
CA ASN A 116 -52.70 45.85 -7.06
C ASN A 116 -52.97 47.11 -6.20
N PRO A 117 -53.27 48.27 -6.82
CA PRO A 117 -53.37 49.54 -6.11
C PRO A 117 -54.54 49.60 -5.12
N ARG A 118 -55.64 48.86 -5.38
CA ARG A 118 -56.79 48.82 -4.47
C ARG A 118 -56.49 48.07 -3.17
N PHE A 119 -55.80 46.94 -3.28
CA PHE A 119 -55.45 46.10 -2.13
C PHE A 119 -54.33 46.75 -1.29
N ARG A 120 -53.36 47.39 -1.96
CA ARG A 120 -52.30 48.19 -1.33
C ARG A 120 -52.87 49.33 -0.49
N ASN A 121 -53.82 50.09 -1.02
CA ASN A 121 -54.44 51.20 -0.30
C ASN A 121 -55.30 50.71 0.90
N GLY A 122 -55.94 49.54 0.77
CA GLY A 122 -56.67 48.91 1.88
C GLY A 122 -55.74 48.47 3.02
N ILE A 123 -54.58 47.89 2.71
CA ILE A 123 -53.58 47.50 3.71
C ILE A 123 -52.94 48.72 4.37
N TYR A 124 -52.67 49.79 3.61
CA TYR A 124 -52.21 51.04 4.19
C TYR A 124 -53.24 51.69 5.11
N GLY A 125 -54.52 51.66 4.71
CA GLY A 125 -55.61 52.10 5.58
C GLY A 125 -55.63 51.30 6.88
N PHE A 126 -55.56 49.97 6.79
CA PHE A 126 -55.54 49.09 7.95
C PHE A 126 -54.31 49.29 8.86
N LEU A 127 -53.10 49.34 8.29
CA LEU A 127 -51.86 49.56 9.03
C LEU A 127 -51.77 50.97 9.61
N ALA A 128 -52.24 51.99 8.91
CA ALA A 128 -52.34 53.35 9.44
C ALA A 128 -53.33 53.40 10.60
N LEU A 129 -54.46 52.68 10.52
CA LEU A 129 -55.42 52.55 11.62
C LEU A 129 -54.81 51.78 12.80
N LEU A 130 -53.97 50.78 12.53
CA LEU A 130 -53.25 49.98 13.56
C LEU A 130 -52.14 50.80 14.23
N VAL A 131 -51.38 51.58 13.47
CA VAL A 131 -50.39 52.54 13.99
C VAL A 131 -51.09 53.66 14.77
N LEU A 132 -52.24 54.15 14.31
CA LEU A 132 -53.05 55.16 14.99
C LEU A 132 -53.67 54.60 16.28
N PHE A 133 -54.12 53.34 16.26
CA PHE A 133 -54.59 52.60 17.44
C PHE A 133 -53.47 52.40 18.45
N PHE A 134 -52.25 52.08 18.01
CA PHE A 134 -51.09 52.04 18.89
C PHE A 134 -50.78 53.46 19.42
N LEU A 135 -50.68 54.50 18.58
CA LEU A 135 -50.35 55.86 19.04
C LEU A 135 -51.39 56.49 19.99
N LEU A 136 -52.69 56.23 19.80
CA LEU A 136 -53.78 56.80 20.61
C LEU A 136 -54.29 55.88 21.73
N GLY A 137 -54.09 54.57 21.62
CA GLY A 137 -54.59 53.55 22.57
C GLY A 137 -54.19 53.81 24.03
N PRO A 138 -52.91 54.10 24.34
CA PRO A 138 -52.46 54.43 25.68
C PRO A 138 -53.09 55.71 26.26
N ARG A 139 -53.57 56.63 25.41
CA ARG A 139 -54.17 57.92 25.82
C ARG A 139 -55.69 57.86 25.97
N LEU A 140 -56.37 56.98 25.25
CA LEU A 140 -57.84 56.89 25.24
C LEU A 140 -58.39 55.90 26.28
N ALA A 141 -57.69 54.80 26.57
CA ALA A 141 -58.15 53.79 27.53
C ALA A 141 -56.97 52.96 28.12
N PRO A 142 -56.17 53.53 29.04
CA PRO A 142 -54.95 52.88 29.55
C PRO A 142 -55.20 51.54 30.27
N SER A 143 -56.35 51.37 30.93
CA SER A 143 -56.71 50.14 31.65
C SER A 143 -57.06 48.97 30.72
N LEU A 144 -57.77 49.22 29.61
CA LEU A 144 -58.15 48.17 28.65
C LEU A 144 -56.94 47.74 27.80
N PHE A 145 -56.04 48.69 27.51
CA PHE A 145 -54.84 48.47 26.70
C PHE A 145 -53.79 47.63 27.45
N ASN A 146 -53.56 47.93 28.73
CA ASN A 146 -52.63 47.17 29.57
C ASN A 146 -53.10 45.72 29.79
N VAL A 147 -54.41 45.49 29.96
CA VAL A 147 -54.95 44.14 30.19
C VAL A 147 -54.86 43.23 28.95
N LEU A 148 -55.11 43.76 27.75
CA LEU A 148 -54.96 43.02 26.50
C LEU A 148 -53.49 42.81 26.12
N GLY A 149 -52.63 43.79 26.36
CA GLY A 149 -51.19 43.72 26.12
C GLY A 149 -50.50 42.71 27.04
N GLU A 150 -50.75 42.77 28.35
CA GLU A 150 -50.14 41.86 29.32
C GLU A 150 -50.61 40.41 29.17
N SER A 151 -51.87 40.17 28.80
CA SER A 151 -52.38 38.81 28.61
C SER A 151 -51.74 38.12 27.38
N LEU A 152 -51.55 38.84 26.28
CA LEU A 152 -50.94 38.29 25.07
C LEU A 152 -49.43 38.02 25.26
N ILE A 153 -48.74 38.90 25.99
CA ILE A 153 -47.30 38.80 26.30
C ILE A 153 -47.05 37.65 27.29
N ASN A 154 -47.87 37.49 28.32
CA ASN A 154 -47.73 36.42 29.33
C ASN A 154 -47.95 35.01 28.75
N ILE A 155 -48.89 34.84 27.82
CA ILE A 155 -49.13 33.55 27.15
C ILE A 155 -47.93 33.19 26.25
N LEU A 156 -47.35 34.19 25.56
CA LEU A 156 -46.20 33.98 24.67
C LEU A 156 -44.90 33.69 25.44
N GLN A 157 -44.68 34.37 26.58
CA GLN A 157 -43.54 34.17 27.47
C GLN A 157 -43.54 32.77 28.13
N ARG A 158 -44.70 32.27 28.57
CA ARG A 158 -44.81 30.93 29.18
C ARG A 158 -44.47 29.79 28.22
N VAL A 159 -44.78 29.93 26.93
CA VAL A 159 -44.49 28.91 25.92
C VAL A 159 -43.00 28.88 25.53
N THR A 160 -42.30 30.02 25.58
CA THR A 160 -40.86 30.10 25.27
C THR A 160 -39.95 29.77 26.45
N PHE A 161 -40.36 30.10 27.67
CA PHE A 161 -39.60 29.82 28.89
C PHE A 161 -39.38 28.31 29.11
N VAL A 162 -40.36 27.47 28.75
CA VAL A 162 -40.29 26.00 28.88
C VAL A 162 -39.33 25.35 27.87
N VAL A 163 -39.12 25.96 26.70
CA VAL A 163 -38.28 25.39 25.63
C VAL A 163 -36.82 25.88 25.71
N ALA A 164 -36.59 27.11 26.18
CA ALA A 164 -35.24 27.69 26.24
C ALA A 164 -34.47 27.37 27.54
N PHE A 165 -35.17 27.24 28.67
CA PHE A 165 -34.52 27.11 29.99
C PHE A 165 -34.02 25.69 30.30
N GLY A 166 -34.56 24.65 29.64
CA GLY A 166 -34.20 23.25 29.87
C GLY A 166 -32.86 22.79 29.27
N VAL A 167 -32.31 23.52 28.29
CA VAL A 167 -31.11 23.08 27.54
C VAL A 167 -29.86 23.92 27.88
N ALA A 168 -30.02 25.17 28.30
CA ALA A 168 -28.90 26.08 28.53
C ALA A 168 -28.16 25.86 29.86
N LEU A 169 -28.84 25.49 30.94
CA LEU A 169 -28.23 25.44 32.28
C LEU A 169 -27.37 24.20 32.56
N ASN A 170 -27.51 23.12 31.78
CA ASN A 170 -26.67 21.92 31.96
C ASN A 170 -25.35 21.96 31.18
N VAL A 171 -25.19 22.89 30.23
CA VAL A 171 -23.97 22.99 29.40
C VAL A 171 -23.01 24.06 29.95
N VAL A 172 -23.53 25.13 30.54
CA VAL A 172 -22.70 26.21 31.09
C VAL A 172 -21.97 25.78 32.37
N SER A 173 -22.56 24.91 33.19
CA SER A 173 -21.90 24.40 34.41
C SER A 173 -20.69 23.49 34.13
N GLY A 174 -20.64 22.81 32.97
CA GLY A 174 -19.54 21.88 32.65
C GLY A 174 -18.29 22.57 32.08
N VAL A 175 -18.46 23.72 31.42
CA VAL A 175 -17.37 24.42 30.72
C VAL A 175 -16.55 25.28 31.69
N VAL A 176 -17.17 25.83 32.72
CA VAL A 176 -16.46 26.67 33.72
C VAL A 176 -15.47 25.85 34.55
N SER A 177 -15.77 24.57 34.83
CA SER A 177 -14.87 23.66 35.55
C SER A 177 -13.67 23.17 34.72
N GLY A 178 -13.77 23.13 33.38
CA GLY A 178 -12.68 22.67 32.51
C GLY A 178 -11.58 23.71 32.28
N VAL A 179 -11.94 25.00 32.26
CA VAL A 179 -11.00 26.10 31.97
C VAL A 179 -10.10 26.41 33.18
N ALA A 180 -10.58 26.16 34.41
CA ALA A 180 -9.80 26.41 35.62
C ALA A 180 -8.57 25.49 35.74
N TRP A 181 -8.63 24.25 35.23
CA TRP A 181 -7.52 23.29 35.39
C TRP A 181 -6.43 23.45 34.32
N GLY A 182 -6.78 23.87 33.10
CA GLY A 182 -5.82 24.05 31.99
C GLY A 182 -4.87 25.24 32.18
N VAL A 183 -5.28 26.26 32.93
CA VAL A 183 -4.44 27.44 33.22
C VAL A 183 -3.39 27.14 34.28
N ALA A 184 -3.65 26.21 35.20
CA ALA A 184 -2.71 25.84 36.25
C ALA A 184 -1.49 25.05 35.74
N SER A 185 -1.67 24.20 34.70
CA SER A 185 -0.59 23.37 34.15
C SER A 185 0.32 24.09 33.14
N GLY A 186 -0.18 25.12 32.46
CA GLY A 186 0.62 25.88 31.48
C GLY A 186 1.66 26.81 32.10
N VAL A 187 1.43 27.26 33.33
CA VAL A 187 2.33 28.19 34.04
C VAL A 187 3.57 27.46 34.60
N THR A 188 3.48 26.17 34.91
CA THR A 188 4.60 25.42 35.49
C THR A 188 5.68 25.03 34.46
N SER A 189 5.30 24.78 33.20
CA SER A 189 6.24 24.37 32.14
C SER A 189 6.96 25.55 31.47
N GLY A 190 6.30 26.72 31.35
CA GLY A 190 6.90 27.93 30.77
C GLY A 190 8.05 28.51 31.59
N VAL A 191 8.00 28.38 32.92
CA VAL A 191 9.01 28.93 33.83
C VAL A 191 10.31 28.09 33.81
N THR A 192 10.24 26.79 33.57
CA THR A 192 11.43 25.91 33.54
C THR A 192 12.35 26.13 32.33
N TRP A 193 11.83 26.50 31.16
CA TRP A 193 12.64 26.69 29.94
C TRP A 193 13.13 28.14 29.75
N GLY A 194 12.37 29.14 30.20
CA GLY A 194 12.76 30.55 30.07
C GLY A 194 13.99 30.93 30.91
N VAL A 195 14.17 30.29 32.08
CA VAL A 195 15.29 30.58 32.99
C VAL A 195 16.61 29.97 32.50
N ALA A 196 16.58 28.82 31.82
CA ALA A 196 17.79 28.16 31.31
C ALA A 196 18.44 28.92 30.13
N SER A 197 17.64 29.56 29.29
CA SER A 197 18.13 30.34 28.14
C SER A 197 18.70 31.72 28.55
N GLY A 198 18.12 32.37 29.56
CA GLY A 198 18.57 33.70 30.00
C GLY A 198 19.94 33.69 30.69
N VAL A 199 20.27 32.63 31.42
CA VAL A 199 21.53 32.52 32.17
C VAL A 199 22.73 32.21 31.27
N ALA A 200 22.55 31.47 30.18
CA ALA A 200 23.64 31.11 29.26
C ALA A 200 24.17 32.32 28.44
N SER A 201 23.28 33.27 28.09
CA SER A 201 23.66 34.44 27.28
C SER A 201 24.30 35.58 28.12
N GLY A 202 23.90 35.71 29.39
CA GLY A 202 24.45 36.73 30.31
C GLY A 202 25.90 36.48 30.74
N VAL A 203 26.32 35.21 30.84
CA VAL A 203 27.68 34.86 31.30
C VAL A 203 28.71 34.97 30.16
N ALA A 204 28.31 34.75 28.90
CA ALA A 204 29.21 34.83 27.75
C ALA A 204 29.64 36.27 27.39
N SER A 205 28.83 37.27 27.73
CA SER A 205 29.09 38.68 27.41
C SER A 205 29.85 39.43 28.52
N GLY A 206 29.72 39.01 29.79
CA GLY A 206 30.42 39.64 30.91
C GLY A 206 31.91 39.30 31.03
N VAL A 207 32.34 38.13 30.53
CA VAL A 207 33.72 37.65 30.70
C VAL A 207 34.68 38.16 29.62
N VAL A 208 34.17 38.55 28.44
CA VAL A 208 35.02 38.99 27.32
C VAL A 208 35.40 40.49 27.39
N PHE A 209 34.65 41.31 28.12
CA PHE A 209 34.96 42.76 28.25
C PHE A 209 35.55 43.18 29.62
N GLY A 210 35.47 42.33 30.65
CA GLY A 210 35.93 42.68 32.01
C GLY A 210 37.40 42.42 32.32
N VAL A 211 38.10 41.55 31.55
CA VAL A 211 39.42 41.04 31.96
C VAL A 211 40.61 41.77 31.32
N VAL A 212 40.41 42.60 30.29
CA VAL A 212 41.54 43.30 29.62
C VAL A 212 41.72 44.76 30.08
N LEU A 213 40.75 45.35 30.77
CA LEU A 213 40.85 46.72 31.31
C LEU A 213 40.59 46.81 32.82
N GLY A 214 40.84 45.72 33.55
CA GLY A 214 40.70 45.65 35.01
C GLY A 214 41.99 45.84 35.82
N VAL A 215 43.19 45.73 35.24
CA VAL A 215 44.34 45.34 36.08
C VAL A 215 45.30 46.48 36.49
N VAL A 216 45.17 47.73 36.02
CA VAL A 216 46.09 48.80 36.50
C VAL A 216 45.42 50.06 37.06
N LEU A 217 44.11 50.30 36.87
CA LEU A 217 43.41 51.46 37.46
C LEU A 217 42.03 51.09 38.05
N GLY A 218 41.83 49.82 38.42
CA GLY A 218 40.50 49.26 38.68
C GLY A 218 39.92 49.38 40.08
N VAL A 219 40.72 49.53 41.15
CA VAL A 219 40.21 49.00 42.44
C VAL A 219 39.59 50.03 43.40
N VAL A 220 39.86 51.34 43.27
CA VAL A 220 39.36 52.30 44.29
C VAL A 220 38.26 53.25 43.76
N LEU A 221 38.38 53.77 42.53
CA LEU A 221 37.37 54.71 41.98
C LEU A 221 36.29 54.04 41.11
N GLY A 222 36.59 52.89 40.49
CA GLY A 222 35.63 52.16 39.65
C GLY A 222 34.55 51.41 40.44
N VAL A 223 34.85 50.96 41.66
CA VAL A 223 33.93 50.13 42.44
C VAL A 223 32.80 50.95 43.04
N VAL A 224 33.04 52.17 43.51
CA VAL A 224 31.96 52.98 44.13
C VAL A 224 31.06 53.61 43.06
N LEU A 225 31.63 54.21 42.01
CA LEU A 225 30.83 54.85 40.95
C LEU A 225 30.29 53.85 39.92
N GLY A 226 31.08 52.84 39.52
CA GLY A 226 30.69 51.86 38.51
C GLY A 226 29.69 50.82 39.02
N VAL A 227 29.77 50.41 40.30
CA VAL A 227 28.78 49.48 40.86
C VAL A 227 27.49 50.20 41.20
N VAL A 228 27.53 51.40 41.78
CA VAL A 228 26.28 52.13 42.11
C VAL A 228 25.57 52.60 40.85
N LEU A 229 26.25 53.25 39.89
CA LEU A 229 25.58 53.69 38.65
C LEU A 229 25.37 52.55 37.67
N GLY A 230 26.29 51.60 37.54
CA GLY A 230 26.18 50.50 36.58
C GLY A 230 25.20 49.41 37.01
N VAL A 231 25.10 49.09 38.30
CA VAL A 231 24.11 48.13 38.81
C VAL A 231 22.74 48.79 38.93
N VAL A 232 22.63 50.03 39.42
CA VAL A 232 21.32 50.70 39.46
C VAL A 232 20.82 50.99 38.05
N SER A 233 21.64 51.55 37.14
CA SER A 233 21.22 51.78 35.75
C SER A 233 21.01 50.48 34.98
N GLY A 234 21.96 49.55 35.02
CA GLY A 234 21.91 48.31 34.26
C GLY A 234 20.88 47.30 34.74
N VAL A 235 20.67 47.18 36.06
CA VAL A 235 19.63 46.30 36.62
C VAL A 235 18.26 46.97 36.56
N VAL A 236 18.14 48.26 36.87
CA VAL A 236 16.82 48.92 36.76
C VAL A 236 16.41 49.07 35.29
N LEU A 237 17.25 49.63 34.41
CA LEU A 237 16.86 49.71 32.98
C LEU A 237 16.85 48.34 32.31
N GLY A 238 17.81 47.45 32.57
CA GLY A 238 17.87 46.13 31.93
C GLY A 238 16.79 45.16 32.40
N VAL A 239 16.45 45.15 33.69
CA VAL A 239 15.36 44.31 34.21
C VAL A 239 14.02 44.98 33.98
N VAL A 240 13.86 46.29 34.20
CA VAL A 240 12.57 46.94 33.93
C VAL A 240 12.31 46.97 32.43
N LEU A 241 13.20 47.49 31.58
CA LEU A 241 12.94 47.46 30.13
C LEU A 241 13.01 46.05 29.56
N GLY A 242 13.93 45.19 29.99
CA GLY A 242 14.05 43.84 29.44
C GLY A 242 12.91 42.90 29.85
N VAL A 243 12.47 42.93 31.12
CA VAL A 243 11.33 42.13 31.59
C VAL A 243 10.01 42.77 31.17
N VAL A 244 9.85 44.09 31.26
CA VAL A 244 8.61 44.74 30.78
C VAL A 244 8.51 44.62 29.26
N SER A 245 9.56 44.87 28.48
CA SER A 245 9.51 44.69 27.03
C SER A 245 9.41 43.21 26.64
N GLY A 246 10.22 42.33 27.23
CA GLY A 246 10.23 40.90 26.90
C GLY A 246 8.95 40.17 27.30
N VAL A 247 8.42 40.44 28.50
CA VAL A 247 7.16 39.83 28.96
C VAL A 247 5.96 40.53 28.35
N ALA A 248 5.91 41.87 28.31
CA ALA A 248 4.76 42.55 27.71
C ALA A 248 4.71 42.34 26.20
N LEU A 249 5.79 42.53 25.44
CA LEU A 249 5.76 42.27 23.99
C LEU A 249 5.72 40.78 23.69
N GLY A 250 6.46 39.92 24.40
CA GLY A 250 6.45 38.48 24.14
C GLY A 250 5.10 37.83 24.45
N VAL A 251 4.50 38.13 25.61
CA VAL A 251 3.19 37.59 25.99
C VAL A 251 2.08 38.28 25.20
N ALA A 252 2.10 39.61 25.03
CA ALA A 252 1.05 40.27 24.25
C ALA A 252 1.10 39.87 22.77
N SER A 253 2.29 39.78 22.14
CA SER A 253 2.39 39.32 20.75
C SER A 253 2.06 37.84 20.62
N GLY A 254 2.55 36.97 21.53
CA GLY A 254 2.25 35.54 21.52
C GLY A 254 0.76 35.25 21.74
N VAL A 255 0.12 35.93 22.69
CA VAL A 255 -1.32 35.80 22.94
C VAL A 255 -2.13 36.45 21.82
N ALA A 256 -1.76 37.63 21.33
CA ALA A 256 -2.47 38.29 20.23
C ALA A 256 -2.36 37.49 18.93
N LEU A 257 -1.18 36.96 18.58
CA LEU A 257 -1.00 36.10 17.41
C LEU A 257 -1.70 34.76 17.60
N GLY A 258 -1.62 34.15 18.78
CA GLY A 258 -2.34 32.91 19.09
C GLY A 258 -3.86 33.08 18.96
N VAL A 259 -4.42 34.13 19.56
CA VAL A 259 -5.85 34.46 19.48
C VAL A 259 -6.24 34.84 18.06
N ALA A 260 -5.44 35.62 17.34
CA ALA A 260 -5.69 35.99 15.95
C ALA A 260 -5.63 34.76 15.01
N CYS A 261 -4.73 33.80 15.25
CA CYS A 261 -4.69 32.55 14.50
C CYS A 261 -5.90 31.65 14.83
N ILE A 262 -6.26 31.52 16.10
CA ILE A 262 -7.42 30.72 16.54
C ILE A 262 -8.73 31.28 15.97
N LEU A 263 -8.91 32.60 16.01
CA LEU A 263 -10.13 33.26 15.53
C LEU A 263 -10.12 33.48 14.01
N GLY A 264 -8.98 33.81 13.43
CA GLY A 264 -8.86 34.18 12.01
C GLY A 264 -8.58 33.00 11.07
N VAL A 265 -7.58 32.17 11.39
CA VAL A 265 -7.14 31.04 10.55
C VAL A 265 -7.95 29.78 10.84
N PHE A 266 -8.01 29.36 12.11
CA PHE A 266 -8.76 28.16 12.50
C PHE A 266 -10.26 28.40 12.61
N ARG A 267 -10.69 29.67 12.75
CA ARG A 267 -12.09 30.07 12.76
C ARG A 267 -12.91 29.25 13.76
N VAL A 268 -12.36 29.01 14.96
CA VAL A 268 -12.93 28.08 15.95
C VAL A 268 -14.38 28.44 16.32
N TYR A 269 -14.73 29.74 16.30
CA TYR A 269 -16.08 30.22 16.51
C TYR A 269 -17.10 29.65 15.50
N PHE A 270 -16.70 29.42 14.24
CA PHE A 270 -17.54 28.79 13.22
C PHE A 270 -17.56 27.25 13.35
N TRP A 271 -16.46 26.68 13.84
CA TRP A 271 -16.35 25.23 14.00
C TRP A 271 -17.30 24.65 15.06
N ILE A 272 -17.57 25.37 16.17
CA ILE A 272 -18.44 24.86 17.26
C ILE A 272 -19.90 24.65 16.79
N PRO A 273 -20.58 25.61 16.13
CA PRO A 273 -21.89 25.38 15.54
C PRO A 273 -21.90 24.27 14.49
N GLU A 274 -20.87 24.19 13.66
CA GLU A 274 -20.73 23.16 12.61
C GLU A 274 -20.53 21.76 13.20
N LEU A 275 -19.80 21.65 14.32
CA LEU A 275 -19.66 20.43 15.11
C LEU A 275 -21.01 19.98 15.66
N LEU A 276 -21.75 20.89 16.31
CA LEU A 276 -23.07 20.58 16.85
C LEU A 276 -24.05 20.14 15.76
N TRP A 277 -24.02 20.81 14.60
CA TRP A 277 -24.82 20.40 13.45
C TRP A 277 -24.40 19.02 12.93
N SER A 278 -23.10 18.74 12.81
CA SER A 278 -22.60 17.42 12.39
C SER A 278 -23.05 16.30 13.34
N MET A 279 -23.08 16.57 14.65
CA MET A 279 -23.58 15.63 15.65
C MET A 279 -25.08 15.39 15.49
N VAL A 280 -25.87 16.43 15.20
CA VAL A 280 -27.31 16.29 14.89
C VAL A 280 -27.53 15.45 13.64
N LEU A 281 -26.71 15.62 12.59
CA LEU A 281 -26.79 14.81 11.38
C LEU A 281 -26.49 13.34 11.64
N VAL A 282 -25.44 13.03 12.42
CA VAL A 282 -25.09 11.65 12.80
C VAL A 282 -26.16 11.03 13.69
N LEU A 283 -26.74 11.79 14.62
CA LEU A 283 -27.82 11.29 15.46
C LEU A 283 -29.09 11.06 14.64
N GLY A 284 -29.37 11.95 13.68
CA GLY A 284 -30.47 11.82 12.72
C GLY A 284 -30.30 10.63 11.76
N SER A 285 -29.07 10.34 11.33
CA SER A 285 -28.77 9.18 10.45
C SER A 285 -28.88 7.84 11.16
N ARG A 286 -28.82 7.80 12.49
CA ARG A 286 -29.12 6.58 13.27
C ARG A 286 -30.62 6.29 13.32
N LEU A 287 -31.46 7.34 13.21
CA LEU A 287 -32.92 7.25 13.29
C LEU A 287 -33.58 7.14 11.91
N SER A 288 -32.87 7.44 10.82
CA SER A 288 -33.40 7.52 9.45
C SER A 288 -32.32 7.23 8.42
N ARG A 289 -32.68 7.02 7.14
CA ARG A 289 -31.69 6.71 6.10
C ARG A 289 -30.61 7.80 6.01
N ALA A 290 -29.34 7.38 6.01
CA ALA A 290 -28.19 8.26 6.12
C ALA A 290 -27.97 9.09 4.83
N ASP A 291 -28.40 8.56 3.68
CA ASP A 291 -28.32 9.20 2.36
C ASP A 291 -28.98 10.59 2.31
N ARG A 292 -30.09 10.78 3.03
CA ARG A 292 -30.84 12.05 3.09
C ARG A 292 -30.07 13.16 3.77
N PHE A 293 -29.08 12.83 4.58
CA PHE A 293 -28.32 13.81 5.37
C PHE A 293 -27.04 14.29 4.65
N LEU A 294 -26.56 13.58 3.62
CA LEU A 294 -25.40 13.97 2.80
C LEU A 294 -25.49 15.38 2.17
N PRO A 295 -26.66 15.85 1.69
CA PRO A 295 -26.78 17.22 1.17
C PRO A 295 -26.59 18.30 2.23
N TYR A 296 -26.77 17.97 3.51
CA TYR A 296 -26.72 18.91 4.64
C TYR A 296 -25.37 18.94 5.35
N LEU A 297 -24.35 18.29 4.78
CA LEU A 297 -22.99 18.29 5.29
C LEU A 297 -22.43 19.72 5.37
N PRO A 298 -21.87 20.15 6.53
CA PRO A 298 -21.22 21.45 6.67
C PRO A 298 -20.22 21.77 5.55
N GLN A 299 -19.47 20.76 5.11
CA GLN A 299 -18.43 20.86 4.07
C GLN A 299 -18.96 21.27 2.69
N ARG A 300 -20.25 21.00 2.40
CA ARG A 300 -20.88 21.49 1.16
C ARG A 300 -21.21 22.98 1.23
N PHE A 301 -21.29 23.54 2.43
CA PHE A 301 -21.59 24.94 2.69
C PHE A 301 -20.35 25.73 3.11
N ASP A 302 -19.29 25.06 3.54
CA ASP A 302 -17.99 25.61 3.90
C ASP A 302 -16.81 24.75 3.44
N GLN A 303 -16.06 25.28 2.48
CA GLN A 303 -14.83 24.63 1.99
C GLN A 303 -13.62 24.91 2.89
N LEU A 304 -13.71 25.91 3.78
CA LEU A 304 -12.60 26.41 4.61
C LEU A 304 -12.61 25.88 6.05
N ILE A 305 -13.21 24.70 6.28
CA ILE A 305 -13.12 24.02 7.58
C ILE A 305 -11.75 23.35 7.68
N TYR A 306 -10.86 23.89 8.51
CA TYR A 306 -9.53 23.30 8.75
C TYR A 306 -9.53 22.22 9.84
N LEU A 307 -10.36 22.39 10.87
CA LEU A 307 -10.45 21.43 11.96
C LEU A 307 -11.28 20.21 11.55
N PRO A 308 -10.80 18.98 11.78
CA PRO A 308 -11.55 17.78 11.42
C PRO A 308 -12.85 17.71 12.22
N LEU A 309 -13.98 17.51 11.53
CA LEU A 309 -15.26 17.27 12.18
C LEU A 309 -15.35 15.78 12.57
N PRO A 310 -15.39 15.44 13.87
CA PRO A 310 -15.49 14.06 14.32
C PRO A 310 -16.83 13.43 13.90
N PHE A 311 -16.88 12.10 13.81
CA PHE A 311 -18.07 11.28 13.52
C PHE A 311 -18.61 11.32 12.09
N LEU A 312 -18.13 12.25 11.25
CA LEU A 312 -18.56 12.31 9.85
C LEU A 312 -18.07 11.11 9.02
N ASP A 313 -16.93 10.56 9.40
CA ASP A 313 -16.38 9.33 8.85
C ASP A 313 -17.34 8.14 9.03
N MET A 314 -17.94 8.01 10.22
CA MET A 314 -18.97 7.00 10.49
C MET A 314 -20.22 7.21 9.64
N LEU A 315 -20.68 8.45 9.50
CA LEU A 315 -21.83 8.79 8.65
C LEU A 315 -21.58 8.33 7.20
N ILE A 316 -20.39 8.61 6.67
CA ILE A 316 -20.04 8.25 5.29
C ILE A 316 -19.95 6.73 5.13
N ALA A 317 -19.34 6.03 6.09
CA ALA A 317 -19.31 4.57 6.09
C ALA A 317 -20.73 3.96 6.12
N ASP A 318 -21.62 4.49 6.95
CA ASP A 318 -23.02 4.06 7.01
C ASP A 318 -23.77 4.35 5.70
N THR A 319 -23.51 5.50 5.07
CA THR A 319 -24.08 5.81 3.75
C THR A 319 -23.59 4.88 2.66
N TYR A 320 -22.33 4.43 2.72
CA TYR A 320 -21.79 3.50 1.73
C TYR A 320 -22.55 2.17 1.73
N ARG A 321 -22.94 1.68 2.91
CA ARG A 321 -23.75 0.45 3.06
C ARG A 321 -25.14 0.56 2.40
N GLN A 322 -25.70 1.76 2.34
CA GLN A 322 -27.06 2.00 1.80
C GLN A 322 -27.02 2.44 0.31
N ASN A 323 -26.08 3.31 -0.04
CA ASN A 323 -25.91 3.87 -1.38
C ASN A 323 -24.42 4.16 -1.66
N PRO A 324 -23.68 3.20 -2.26
CA PRO A 324 -22.24 3.33 -2.45
C PRO A 324 -21.88 4.49 -3.39
N ILE A 325 -22.69 4.76 -4.41
CA ILE A 325 -22.46 5.82 -5.40
C ILE A 325 -22.50 7.20 -4.74
N ALA A 326 -23.46 7.43 -3.84
CA ALA A 326 -23.59 8.72 -3.14
C ALA A 326 -22.43 8.97 -2.18
N ALA A 327 -21.96 7.92 -1.48
CA ALA A 327 -20.80 7.99 -0.60
C ALA A 327 -19.50 8.25 -1.38
N GLN A 328 -19.27 7.52 -2.47
CA GLN A 328 -18.10 7.69 -3.35
C GLN A 328 -18.01 9.12 -3.91
N ARG A 329 -19.11 9.66 -4.47
CA ARG A 329 -19.15 11.05 -4.95
C ARG A 329 -18.82 12.07 -3.85
N THR A 330 -19.22 11.80 -2.62
CA THR A 330 -18.95 12.68 -1.48
C THR A 330 -17.48 12.60 -1.07
N LEU A 331 -16.89 11.40 -1.10
CA LEU A 331 -15.47 11.20 -0.85
C LEU A 331 -14.59 11.85 -1.93
N ASP A 332 -14.95 11.71 -3.20
CA ASP A 332 -14.26 12.36 -4.33
C ASP A 332 -14.30 13.89 -4.19
N TYR A 333 -15.45 14.43 -3.78
CA TYR A 333 -15.58 15.85 -3.47
C TYR A 333 -14.64 16.27 -2.33
N PHE A 334 -14.50 15.46 -1.29
CA PHE A 334 -13.61 15.77 -0.17
C PHE A 334 -12.12 15.71 -0.55
N LEU A 335 -11.73 14.78 -1.43
CA LEU A 335 -10.36 14.68 -1.94
C LEU A 335 -9.98 15.86 -2.84
N THR A 336 -10.90 16.31 -3.70
CA THR A 336 -10.62 17.28 -4.77
C THR A 336 -10.89 18.73 -4.39
N SER A 337 -11.91 18.99 -3.57
CA SER A 337 -12.51 20.33 -3.44
C SER A 337 -12.41 20.90 -2.02
N THR A 338 -11.87 20.16 -1.04
CA THR A 338 -11.85 20.59 0.37
C THR A 338 -10.53 20.26 1.07
N ASN A 339 -10.25 20.92 2.19
CA ASN A 339 -9.08 20.65 3.06
C ASN A 339 -9.27 19.41 3.97
N GLN A 340 -10.28 18.57 3.73
CA GLN A 340 -10.68 17.45 4.60
C GLN A 340 -10.21 16.08 4.08
N GLN A 341 -9.04 16.04 3.43
CA GLN A 341 -8.45 14.80 2.91
C GLN A 341 -8.21 13.75 4.02
N SER A 342 -7.86 14.19 5.23
CA SER A 342 -7.65 13.29 6.38
C SER A 342 -8.95 12.64 6.90
N LEU A 343 -10.10 13.28 6.68
CA LEU A 343 -11.41 12.72 7.01
C LEU A 343 -11.85 11.73 5.94
N ALA A 344 -11.66 12.07 4.66
CA ALA A 344 -11.92 11.16 3.54
C ALA A 344 -11.07 9.87 3.67
N ALA A 345 -9.79 10.01 4.01
CA ALA A 345 -8.88 8.89 4.28
C ALA A 345 -9.42 7.96 5.38
N ARG A 346 -9.85 8.52 6.53
CA ARG A 346 -10.41 7.74 7.64
C ARG A 346 -11.71 7.05 7.28
N ALA A 347 -12.60 7.72 6.56
CA ALA A 347 -13.84 7.12 6.07
C ALA A 347 -13.55 5.97 5.09
N MET A 348 -12.59 6.13 4.18
CA MET A 348 -12.14 5.04 3.29
C MET A 348 -11.58 3.86 4.08
N VAL A 349 -10.74 4.11 5.10
CA VAL A 349 -10.22 3.06 5.99
C VAL A 349 -11.37 2.28 6.63
N GLN A 350 -12.35 2.98 7.19
CA GLN A 350 -13.50 2.36 7.84
C GLN A 350 -14.33 1.54 6.84
N ILE A 351 -14.60 2.07 5.65
CA ILE A 351 -15.32 1.35 4.59
C ILE A 351 -14.54 0.09 4.18
N SER A 352 -13.22 0.19 3.98
CA SER A 352 -12.39 -0.96 3.63
C SER A 352 -12.44 -2.04 4.71
N ILE A 353 -12.30 -1.67 5.99
CA ILE A 353 -12.38 -2.60 7.12
C ILE A 353 -13.76 -3.27 7.16
N ASP A 354 -14.84 -2.50 7.03
CA ASP A 354 -16.21 -3.01 7.06
C ASP A 354 -16.46 -4.00 5.91
N CYS A 355 -16.04 -3.66 4.68
CA CYS A 355 -16.18 -4.53 3.51
C CYS A 355 -15.39 -5.84 3.68
N LEU A 356 -14.13 -5.76 4.15
CA LEU A 356 -13.29 -6.94 4.39
C LEU A 356 -13.85 -7.83 5.51
N TYR A 357 -14.43 -7.23 6.55
CA TYR A 357 -15.02 -7.94 7.69
C TYR A 357 -16.32 -8.67 7.32
N GLN A 358 -17.09 -8.15 6.37
CA GLN A 358 -18.35 -8.74 5.89
C GLN A 358 -18.16 -9.97 4.98
N CYS A 359 -16.93 -10.31 4.59
CA CYS A 359 -16.68 -11.53 3.82
C CYS A 359 -16.91 -12.79 4.67
N GLU A 360 -18.03 -13.49 4.43
CA GLU A 360 -18.38 -14.72 5.16
C GLU A 360 -18.00 -15.99 4.41
N ASN A 361 -17.96 -15.93 3.08
CA ASN A 361 -17.76 -17.09 2.21
C ASN A 361 -16.60 -16.86 1.23
N LEU A 362 -16.08 -17.95 0.65
CA LEU A 362 -15.03 -17.90 -0.37
C LEU A 362 -15.43 -17.02 -1.57
N SER A 363 -16.70 -17.07 -1.98
CA SER A 363 -17.25 -16.23 -3.06
C SER A 363 -17.29 -14.73 -2.73
N ALA A 364 -17.45 -14.36 -1.47
CA ALA A 364 -17.37 -12.95 -1.06
C ALA A 364 -15.93 -12.44 -1.16
N ILE A 365 -14.96 -13.27 -0.78
CA ILE A 365 -13.53 -12.96 -0.88
C ILE A 365 -13.14 -12.79 -2.35
N THR A 366 -13.68 -13.56 -3.30
CA THR A 366 -13.30 -13.41 -4.71
C THR A 366 -13.76 -12.09 -5.33
N VAL A 367 -14.83 -11.46 -4.83
CA VAL A 367 -15.44 -10.25 -5.44
C VAL A 367 -14.91 -8.95 -4.81
N ILE A 368 -14.35 -9.01 -3.60
CA ILE A 368 -13.93 -7.82 -2.83
C ILE A 368 -12.91 -6.93 -3.56
N ALA A 369 -12.02 -7.52 -4.36
CA ALA A 369 -11.05 -6.76 -5.15
C ALA A 369 -11.72 -5.84 -6.19
N GLU A 370 -12.86 -6.24 -6.76
CA GLU A 370 -13.64 -5.41 -7.67
C GLU A 370 -14.46 -4.36 -6.91
N GLN A 371 -15.03 -4.72 -5.75
CA GLN A 371 -15.81 -3.80 -4.94
C GLN A 371 -15.00 -2.63 -4.39
N LEU A 372 -13.71 -2.83 -4.12
CA LEU A 372 -12.79 -1.81 -3.61
C LEU A 372 -11.94 -1.15 -4.71
N ALA A 373 -12.16 -1.46 -5.99
CA ALA A 373 -11.39 -0.93 -7.12
C ALA A 373 -11.53 0.59 -7.31
N TRP A 374 -12.54 1.22 -6.70
CA TRP A 374 -12.76 2.67 -6.75
C TRP A 374 -11.81 3.47 -5.85
N LEU A 375 -11.06 2.82 -4.95
CA LEU A 375 -10.13 3.50 -4.06
C LEU A 375 -8.95 4.11 -4.86
N PRO A 376 -8.47 5.30 -4.48
CA PRO A 376 -7.35 5.95 -5.17
C PRO A 376 -6.06 5.15 -4.99
N SER A 377 -5.19 5.20 -6.02
CA SER A 377 -3.84 4.63 -5.97
C SER A 377 -2.80 5.77 -6.00
N PRO A 378 -1.95 5.92 -4.98
CA PRO A 378 -1.77 5.05 -3.81
C PRO A 378 -2.89 5.18 -2.75
N PRO A 379 -3.17 4.10 -1.98
CA PRO A 379 -4.17 4.15 -0.91
C PRO A 379 -3.75 5.13 0.20
N PRO A 380 -4.70 5.57 1.06
CA PRO A 380 -4.38 6.44 2.20
C PRO A 380 -3.24 5.86 3.05
N ALA A 381 -2.35 6.73 3.57
CA ALA A 381 -1.16 6.32 4.34
C ALA A 381 -1.47 5.36 5.51
N GLN A 382 -2.69 5.41 6.06
CA GLN A 382 -3.20 4.55 7.13
C GLN A 382 -3.57 3.13 6.65
N LEU A 383 -4.02 2.98 5.40
CA LEU A 383 -4.28 1.68 4.76
C LEU A 383 -3.03 1.08 4.11
N GLY A 384 -2.06 1.96 3.79
CA GLY A 384 -0.67 1.62 3.50
C GLY A 384 -0.48 0.39 2.61
N THR A 385 0.52 -0.41 2.97
CA THR A 385 0.89 -1.67 2.29
C THR A 385 -0.06 -2.83 2.60
N ILE A 386 -0.99 -2.69 3.54
CA ILE A 386 -1.85 -3.77 4.03
C ILE A 386 -3.00 -4.04 3.05
N LEU A 387 -3.71 -2.99 2.62
CA LEU A 387 -4.86 -3.14 1.74
C LEU A 387 -4.50 -3.79 0.37
N PRO A 388 -3.44 -3.36 -0.34
CA PRO A 388 -3.03 -4.01 -1.59
C PRO A 388 -2.82 -5.52 -1.44
N ARG A 389 -2.22 -5.96 -0.33
CA ARG A 389 -2.01 -7.38 -0.05
C ARG A 389 -3.33 -8.15 0.13
N PHE A 390 -4.34 -7.58 0.79
CA PHE A 390 -5.67 -8.19 0.86
C PHE A 390 -6.34 -8.29 -0.52
N LEU A 391 -6.14 -7.29 -1.39
CA LEU A 391 -6.65 -7.32 -2.77
C LEU A 391 -5.92 -8.38 -3.61
N GLU A 392 -4.60 -8.53 -3.47
CA GLU A 392 -3.80 -9.59 -4.10
C GLU A 392 -4.24 -10.99 -3.62
N ILE A 393 -4.50 -11.15 -2.32
CA ILE A 393 -5.04 -12.39 -1.75
C ILE A 393 -6.40 -12.70 -2.36
N SER A 394 -7.30 -11.72 -2.45
CA SER A 394 -8.60 -11.88 -3.11
C SER A 394 -8.49 -12.33 -4.56
N GLN A 395 -7.58 -11.70 -5.34
CA GLN A 395 -7.32 -12.08 -6.73
C GLN A 395 -6.74 -13.48 -6.84
N SER A 396 -5.85 -13.87 -5.93
CA SER A 396 -5.27 -15.21 -5.86
C SER A 396 -6.32 -16.27 -5.52
N VAL A 397 -7.23 -15.98 -4.58
CA VAL A 397 -8.37 -16.85 -4.27
C VAL A 397 -9.30 -16.96 -5.49
N ARG A 398 -9.55 -15.87 -6.21
CA ARG A 398 -10.34 -15.90 -7.45
C ARG A 398 -9.68 -16.79 -8.52
N ALA A 399 -8.37 -16.65 -8.72
CA ALA A 399 -7.63 -17.51 -9.64
C ALA A 399 -7.71 -18.98 -9.23
N ALA A 400 -7.58 -19.28 -7.93
CA ALA A 400 -7.73 -20.62 -7.39
C ALA A 400 -9.12 -21.19 -7.68
N THR A 401 -10.21 -20.45 -7.41
CA THR A 401 -11.58 -20.92 -7.67
C THR A 401 -11.92 -21.17 -9.14
N ARG A 402 -11.17 -20.56 -10.07
CA ARG A 402 -11.34 -20.76 -11.52
C ARG A 402 -10.52 -21.92 -12.07
N ALA A 403 -9.70 -22.57 -11.25
CA ALA A 403 -8.90 -23.71 -11.69
C ALA A 403 -9.79 -24.90 -12.06
N THR A 404 -9.32 -25.68 -13.03
CA THR A 404 -10.10 -26.74 -13.69
C THR A 404 -10.41 -27.94 -12.81
N SER A 405 -9.68 -28.15 -11.70
CA SER A 405 -9.85 -29.35 -10.87
C SER A 405 -9.82 -29.09 -9.37
N PRO A 406 -10.57 -29.87 -8.55
CA PRO A 406 -10.61 -29.69 -7.09
C PRO A 406 -9.23 -29.77 -6.44
N TYR A 407 -8.36 -30.68 -6.89
CA TYR A 407 -6.98 -30.75 -6.39
C TYR A 407 -6.22 -29.45 -6.66
N ARG A 408 -6.29 -28.95 -7.90
CA ARG A 408 -5.59 -27.73 -8.30
C ARG A 408 -6.16 -26.49 -7.61
N GLN A 409 -7.46 -26.45 -7.37
CA GLN A 409 -8.10 -25.41 -6.56
C GLN A 409 -7.53 -25.43 -5.13
N ALA A 410 -7.45 -26.61 -4.49
CA ALA A 410 -6.88 -26.75 -3.14
C ALA A 410 -5.39 -26.37 -3.08
N GLU A 411 -4.59 -26.76 -4.08
CA GLU A 411 -3.18 -26.42 -4.19
C GLU A 411 -2.97 -24.90 -4.34
N LEU A 412 -3.73 -24.25 -5.23
CA LEU A 412 -3.62 -22.80 -5.46
C LEU A 412 -4.08 -21.96 -4.26
N LEU A 413 -4.97 -22.49 -3.41
CA LEU A 413 -5.35 -21.84 -2.15
C LEU A 413 -4.23 -21.86 -1.09
N ALA A 414 -3.15 -22.63 -1.26
CA ALA A 414 -2.01 -22.62 -0.35
C ALA A 414 -1.26 -21.28 -0.35
N SER A 415 -1.09 -20.65 -1.53
CA SER A 415 -0.40 -19.37 -1.66
C SER A 415 -1.10 -18.22 -0.89
N PRO A 416 -2.42 -17.99 -1.06
CA PRO A 416 -3.15 -17.01 -0.24
C PRO A 416 -3.08 -17.28 1.27
N LEU A 417 -3.04 -18.55 1.71
CA LEU A 417 -2.89 -18.89 3.13
C LEU A 417 -1.52 -18.46 3.67
N THR A 418 -0.44 -18.76 2.97
CA THR A 418 0.92 -18.33 3.36
C THR A 418 1.04 -16.80 3.35
N ALA A 419 0.41 -16.12 2.39
CA ALA A 419 0.38 -14.66 2.35
C ALA A 419 -0.37 -14.06 3.55
N LEU A 420 -1.49 -14.67 3.96
CA LEU A 420 -2.22 -14.27 5.17
C LEU A 420 -1.41 -14.52 6.45
N GLU A 421 -0.66 -15.61 6.53
CA GLU A 421 0.26 -15.89 7.66
C GLU A 421 1.39 -14.86 7.74
N GLY A 422 2.01 -14.53 6.61
CA GLY A 422 3.01 -13.47 6.52
C GLY A 422 2.46 -12.12 6.99
N LEU A 423 1.26 -11.77 6.53
CA LEU A 423 0.58 -10.53 6.93
C LEU A 423 0.20 -10.54 8.42
N GLN A 424 -0.22 -11.68 8.96
CA GLN A 424 -0.51 -11.82 10.39
C GLN A 424 0.74 -11.59 11.25
N ASN A 425 1.89 -12.14 10.85
CA ASN A 425 3.16 -11.93 11.53
C ASN A 425 3.60 -10.46 11.47
N GLU A 426 3.47 -9.82 10.31
CA GLU A 426 3.77 -8.39 10.18
C GLU A 426 2.87 -7.50 11.06
N LEU A 427 1.57 -7.81 11.12
CA LEU A 427 0.63 -7.09 11.98
C LEU A 427 0.94 -7.28 13.47
N ALA A 428 1.44 -8.44 13.87
CA ALA A 428 1.82 -8.73 15.26
C ALA A 428 3.00 -7.85 15.74
N PHE A 429 3.88 -7.43 14.84
CA PHE A 429 5.03 -6.55 15.14
C PHE A 429 4.80 -5.08 14.73
N SER A 430 3.59 -4.73 14.30
CA SER A 430 3.26 -3.36 13.87
C SER A 430 3.12 -2.42 15.08
N PRO A 431 3.62 -1.16 14.99
CA PRO A 431 3.50 -0.19 16.09
C PRO A 431 2.05 0.25 16.37
N ASP A 432 1.14 0.11 15.41
CA ASP A 432 -0.24 0.58 15.53
C ASP A 432 -1.21 -0.50 16.05
N ALA A 433 -1.38 -0.57 17.37
CA ALA A 433 -2.22 -1.57 18.04
C ALA A 433 -3.67 -1.63 17.53
N ARG A 434 -4.27 -0.50 17.12
CA ARG A 434 -5.65 -0.45 16.60
C ARG A 434 -5.78 -1.08 15.22
N LEU A 435 -4.80 -0.84 14.34
CA LEU A 435 -4.77 -1.44 13.01
C LEU A 435 -4.48 -2.95 13.12
N ALA A 436 -3.55 -3.33 13.99
CA ALA A 436 -3.25 -4.73 14.28
C ALA A 436 -4.49 -5.50 14.80
N ALA A 437 -5.28 -4.89 15.70
CA ALA A 437 -6.51 -5.52 16.20
C ALA A 437 -7.58 -5.69 15.10
N ASN A 438 -7.86 -4.63 14.34
CA ASN A 438 -8.89 -4.66 13.31
C ASN A 438 -8.51 -5.62 12.17
N PHE A 439 -7.34 -5.44 11.55
CA PHE A 439 -6.88 -6.28 10.44
C PHE A 439 -6.48 -7.69 10.90
N GLY A 440 -6.01 -7.87 12.13
CA GLY A 440 -5.69 -9.17 12.70
C GLY A 440 -6.92 -10.07 12.87
N SER A 441 -8.06 -9.50 13.26
CA SER A 441 -9.32 -10.26 13.31
C SER A 441 -9.80 -10.68 11.91
N ILE A 442 -9.63 -9.80 10.92
CA ILE A 442 -10.00 -10.04 9.51
C ILE A 442 -9.10 -11.12 8.91
N THR A 443 -7.77 -11.04 9.08
CA THR A 443 -6.85 -12.07 8.57
C THR A 443 -7.15 -13.43 9.15
N HIS A 444 -7.44 -13.50 10.46
CA HIS A 444 -7.82 -14.75 11.10
C HIS A 444 -9.09 -15.34 10.50
N ARG A 445 -10.14 -14.52 10.31
CA ARG A 445 -11.41 -14.96 9.70
C ARG A 445 -11.20 -15.46 8.26
N TRP A 446 -10.48 -14.71 7.44
CA TRP A 446 -10.20 -15.10 6.05
C TRP A 446 -9.38 -16.39 5.97
N ARG A 447 -8.38 -16.54 6.86
CA ARG A 447 -7.58 -17.76 6.96
C ARG A 447 -8.46 -18.96 7.27
N GLN A 448 -9.37 -18.85 8.24
CA GLN A 448 -10.31 -19.93 8.57
C GLN A 448 -11.19 -20.31 7.38
N ILE A 449 -11.78 -19.33 6.69
CA ILE A 449 -12.63 -19.57 5.51
C ILE A 449 -11.85 -20.28 4.40
N ILE A 450 -10.65 -19.79 4.06
CA ILE A 450 -9.83 -20.35 2.99
C ILE A 450 -9.28 -21.74 3.38
N GLN A 451 -8.90 -21.92 4.64
CA GLN A 451 -8.38 -23.19 5.14
C GLN A 451 -9.48 -24.27 5.13
N GLN A 452 -10.69 -23.93 5.54
CA GLN A 452 -11.85 -24.84 5.47
C GLN A 452 -12.16 -25.20 4.02
N ALA A 453 -12.26 -24.21 3.13
CA ALA A 453 -12.50 -24.46 1.71
C ALA A 453 -11.41 -25.36 1.08
N ARG A 454 -10.14 -25.16 1.45
CA ARG A 454 -9.03 -26.02 1.00
C ARG A 454 -9.18 -27.46 1.51
N GLN A 455 -9.58 -27.65 2.76
CA GLN A 455 -9.81 -28.99 3.33
C GLN A 455 -10.97 -29.71 2.63
N ASP A 456 -12.08 -29.00 2.38
CA ASP A 456 -13.24 -29.55 1.68
C ASP A 456 -12.90 -29.94 0.22
N LEU A 457 -12.13 -29.09 -0.48
CA LEU A 457 -11.64 -29.38 -1.83
C LEU A 457 -10.64 -30.53 -1.85
N ALA A 458 -9.74 -30.62 -0.87
CA ALA A 458 -8.81 -31.73 -0.75
C ALA A 458 -9.52 -33.07 -0.49
N ALA A 459 -10.55 -33.06 0.37
CA ALA A 459 -11.41 -34.23 0.60
C ALA A 459 -12.15 -34.65 -0.67
N THR A 460 -12.67 -33.67 -1.42
CA THR A 460 -13.32 -33.90 -2.72
C THR A 460 -12.34 -34.49 -3.75
N ALA A 461 -11.11 -33.97 -3.80
CA ALA A 461 -10.06 -34.48 -4.70
C ALA A 461 -9.69 -35.93 -4.40
N THR A 462 -9.65 -36.30 -3.12
CA THR A 462 -9.39 -37.68 -2.69
C THR A 462 -10.54 -38.60 -3.10
N TYR A 463 -11.80 -38.13 -2.98
CA TYR A 463 -12.97 -38.86 -3.47
C TYR A 463 -12.94 -39.07 -4.99
N THR A 464 -12.55 -38.05 -5.76
CA THR A 464 -12.43 -38.12 -7.23
C THR A 464 -11.16 -38.84 -7.70
N ARG A 465 -10.32 -39.32 -6.79
CA ARG A 465 -9.03 -40.01 -7.06
C ARG A 465 -8.13 -39.25 -8.04
N GLU A 466 -8.13 -37.92 -8.00
CA GLU A 466 -7.31 -37.11 -8.90
C GLU A 466 -5.82 -37.25 -8.55
N ILE A 467 -4.97 -37.40 -9.56
CA ILE A 467 -3.52 -37.58 -9.35
C ILE A 467 -2.86 -36.19 -9.23
N PRO A 468 -2.09 -35.94 -8.17
CA PRO A 468 -1.42 -34.67 -7.97
C PRO A 468 -0.38 -34.39 -9.06
N SER A 469 -0.28 -33.13 -9.50
CA SER A 469 0.80 -32.70 -10.41
C SER A 469 2.13 -32.65 -9.65
N ALA A 470 2.92 -33.71 -9.78
CA ALA A 470 4.14 -33.89 -9.00
C ALA A 470 5.42 -33.51 -9.75
N TYR A 471 5.40 -33.55 -11.08
CA TYR A 471 6.56 -33.33 -11.93
C TYR A 471 6.64 -31.87 -12.42
N ILE A 472 7.83 -31.26 -12.40
CA ILE A 472 8.06 -29.88 -12.84
C ILE A 472 9.06 -29.85 -13.99
N ALA A 473 8.56 -29.93 -15.22
CA ALA A 473 9.40 -29.78 -16.40
C ALA A 473 9.60 -28.29 -16.75
N GLY A 474 10.85 -27.83 -16.83
CA GLY A 474 11.20 -26.52 -17.40
C GLY A 474 11.97 -25.61 -16.46
N PRO A 475 11.31 -25.01 -15.45
CA PRO A 475 11.95 -24.05 -14.55
C PRO A 475 12.98 -24.72 -13.63
N THR A 476 13.90 -23.91 -13.11
CA THR A 476 14.84 -24.38 -12.08
C THR A 476 14.10 -24.66 -10.78
N LEU A 477 14.47 -25.75 -10.11
CA LEU A 477 13.80 -26.17 -8.89
C LEU A 477 14.30 -25.30 -7.72
N ASN A 478 13.38 -24.58 -7.07
CA ASN A 478 13.68 -23.83 -5.86
C ASN A 478 13.27 -24.64 -4.63
N PRO A 479 14.06 -24.70 -3.55
CA PRO A 479 13.70 -25.47 -2.36
C PRO A 479 12.39 -25.04 -1.68
N GLU A 480 12.04 -23.76 -1.76
CA GLU A 480 10.79 -23.22 -1.18
C GLU A 480 9.53 -23.72 -1.92
N THR A 481 9.60 -23.88 -3.24
CA THR A 481 8.44 -24.23 -4.07
C THR A 481 8.42 -25.70 -4.47
N ALA A 482 9.59 -26.29 -4.74
CA ALA A 482 9.73 -27.66 -5.20
C ALA A 482 10.01 -28.66 -4.07
N GLN A 483 10.35 -28.20 -2.86
CA GLN A 483 10.50 -29.02 -1.64
C GLN A 483 11.27 -30.33 -1.88
N ASN A 484 10.58 -31.48 -1.87
CA ASN A 484 11.18 -32.81 -1.98
C ASN A 484 11.31 -33.34 -3.43
N ARG A 485 10.94 -32.54 -4.44
CA ARG A 485 10.96 -32.94 -5.86
C ARG A 485 12.36 -32.98 -6.47
N PHE A 486 13.37 -32.43 -5.79
CA PHE A 486 14.77 -32.57 -6.20
C PHE A 486 15.36 -33.86 -5.63
N LYS A 487 15.71 -34.81 -6.51
CA LYS A 487 16.18 -36.16 -6.17
C LYS A 487 17.58 -36.44 -6.72
N GLY A 488 18.32 -37.25 -5.96
CA GLY A 488 19.67 -37.69 -6.31
C GLY A 488 20.77 -36.64 -6.05
N ARG A 489 21.97 -36.96 -6.55
CA ARG A 489 23.19 -36.09 -6.54
C ARG A 489 23.84 -35.87 -5.17
N GLU A 490 23.59 -36.76 -4.22
CA GLU A 490 24.24 -36.73 -2.92
C GLU A 490 25.77 -36.87 -3.05
N ASP A 491 26.22 -37.61 -4.06
CA ASP A 491 27.63 -37.76 -4.43
C ASP A 491 28.29 -36.42 -4.76
N ILE A 492 27.62 -35.58 -5.55
CA ILE A 492 28.12 -34.25 -5.94
C ILE A 492 28.15 -33.33 -4.73
N PHE A 493 27.10 -33.30 -3.91
CA PHE A 493 27.06 -32.46 -2.71
C PHE A 493 28.12 -32.87 -1.70
N ALA A 494 28.25 -34.17 -1.41
CA ALA A 494 29.29 -34.70 -0.52
C ALA A 494 30.69 -34.38 -1.05
N ARG A 495 30.88 -34.44 -2.38
CA ARG A 495 32.16 -34.09 -3.01
C ARG A 495 32.47 -32.60 -2.89
N ILE A 496 31.50 -31.72 -3.17
CA ILE A 496 31.65 -30.26 -2.99
C ILE A 496 32.03 -29.95 -1.54
N GLU A 497 31.32 -30.52 -0.57
CA GLU A 497 31.59 -30.32 0.85
C GLU A 497 32.98 -30.80 1.24
N THR A 498 33.36 -32.02 0.85
CA THR A 498 34.68 -32.60 1.13
C THR A 498 35.81 -31.72 0.59
N LEU A 499 35.66 -31.22 -0.63
CA LEU A 499 36.67 -30.38 -1.28
C LEU A 499 36.73 -28.97 -0.68
N ALA A 500 35.57 -28.37 -0.38
CA ALA A 500 35.49 -27.03 0.22
C ALA A 500 35.99 -27.00 1.67
N LEU A 501 35.86 -28.11 2.41
CA LEU A 501 36.36 -28.24 3.79
C LEU A 501 37.82 -28.73 3.87
N SER A 502 38.45 -29.06 2.74
CA SER A 502 39.85 -29.48 2.71
C SER A 502 40.80 -28.36 3.20
N PRO A 503 42.02 -28.69 3.68
CA PRO A 503 42.98 -27.68 4.15
C PRO A 503 43.40 -26.67 3.07
N GLN A 504 43.43 -27.10 1.80
CA GLN A 504 43.71 -26.27 0.63
C GLN A 504 42.57 -26.45 -0.38
N PRO A 505 41.46 -25.69 -0.24
CA PRO A 505 40.31 -25.87 -1.10
C PRO A 505 40.68 -25.51 -2.56
N PRO A 506 40.47 -26.42 -3.52
CA PRO A 506 40.66 -26.10 -4.93
C PRO A 506 39.52 -25.20 -5.43
N VAL A 507 39.73 -24.58 -6.59
CA VAL A 507 38.64 -23.96 -7.35
C VAL A 507 37.71 -25.08 -7.82
N LEU A 508 36.40 -24.94 -7.63
CA LEU A 508 35.44 -25.94 -8.08
C LEU A 508 34.81 -25.47 -9.40
N LEU A 509 34.77 -26.35 -10.41
CA LEU A 509 34.04 -26.12 -11.65
C LEU A 509 32.93 -27.15 -11.80
N LEU A 510 31.69 -26.73 -11.61
CA LEU A 510 30.50 -27.51 -11.86
C LEU A 510 30.09 -27.35 -13.33
N TYR A 511 30.27 -28.38 -14.14
CA TYR A 511 29.96 -28.33 -15.58
C TYR A 511 29.02 -29.47 -15.97
N GLY A 512 28.25 -29.27 -17.04
CA GLY A 512 27.34 -30.30 -17.55
C GLY A 512 26.38 -29.76 -18.59
N GLY A 513 25.65 -30.66 -19.25
CA GLY A 513 24.70 -30.30 -20.31
C GLY A 513 23.60 -29.33 -19.86
N ARG A 514 22.93 -28.70 -20.84
CA ARG A 514 21.70 -27.92 -20.54
C ARG A 514 20.63 -28.83 -19.97
N ARG A 515 19.82 -28.28 -19.04
CA ARG A 515 18.72 -29.00 -18.37
C ARG A 515 19.14 -30.25 -17.56
N THR A 516 20.43 -30.44 -17.28
CA THR A 516 20.90 -31.43 -16.30
C THR A 516 20.76 -30.93 -14.86
N GLY A 517 20.02 -29.84 -14.57
CA GLY A 517 19.72 -29.43 -13.19
C GLY A 517 20.87 -28.82 -12.38
N LYS A 518 21.89 -28.23 -13.03
CA LYS A 518 23.03 -27.57 -12.36
C LYS A 518 22.59 -26.44 -11.40
N THR A 519 21.87 -25.45 -11.92
CA THR A 519 21.32 -24.34 -11.13
C THR A 519 20.39 -24.84 -10.02
N SER A 520 19.58 -25.87 -10.29
CA SER A 520 18.76 -26.52 -9.26
C SER A 520 19.64 -27.10 -8.14
N ALA A 521 20.73 -27.80 -8.48
CA ALA A 521 21.65 -28.33 -7.48
C ALA A 521 22.28 -27.23 -6.61
N LEU A 522 22.71 -26.11 -7.22
CA LEU A 522 23.24 -24.97 -6.47
C LEU A 522 22.24 -24.35 -5.50
N LYS A 523 20.97 -24.28 -5.90
CA LYS A 523 19.89 -23.76 -5.03
C LYS A 523 19.59 -24.66 -3.84
N TYR A 524 19.74 -25.98 -4.00
CA TYR A 524 19.57 -26.95 -2.90
C TYR A 524 20.82 -27.10 -2.02
N LEU A 525 21.97 -26.58 -2.46
CA LEU A 525 23.23 -26.69 -1.74
C LEU A 525 23.14 -26.26 -0.26
N PRO A 526 22.50 -25.14 0.13
CA PRO A 526 22.37 -24.74 1.53
C PRO A 526 21.69 -25.76 2.45
N GLN A 527 20.78 -26.58 1.90
CA GLN A 527 20.05 -27.61 2.65
C GLN A 527 20.79 -28.94 2.71
N ARG A 528 21.79 -29.14 1.83
CA ARG A 528 22.50 -30.41 1.63
C ARG A 528 23.93 -30.40 2.19
N VAL A 529 24.50 -29.22 2.50
CA VAL A 529 25.83 -29.09 3.10
C VAL A 529 25.76 -28.73 4.58
N GLY A 530 26.78 -29.14 5.34
CA GLY A 530 26.93 -28.89 6.76
C GLY A 530 26.97 -27.42 7.14
N GLY A 531 26.63 -27.13 8.40
CA GLY A 531 26.46 -25.77 8.92
C GLY A 531 27.71 -24.88 8.85
N ASP A 532 28.90 -25.45 8.68
CA ASP A 532 30.17 -24.72 8.63
C ASP A 532 30.47 -24.11 7.26
N LEU A 533 29.81 -24.61 6.22
CA LEU A 533 29.85 -24.06 4.88
C LEU A 533 28.63 -23.15 4.66
N VAL A 534 28.90 -21.94 4.16
CA VAL A 534 27.89 -20.94 3.80
C VAL A 534 27.91 -20.76 2.28
N PRO A 535 26.99 -21.41 1.53
CA PRO A 535 26.85 -21.18 0.11
C PRO A 535 26.25 -19.80 -0.17
N LEU A 536 26.91 -19.04 -1.04
CA LEU A 536 26.51 -17.73 -1.53
C LEU A 536 26.33 -17.83 -3.04
N LEU A 537 25.10 -18.04 -3.48
CA LEU A 537 24.75 -18.14 -4.89
C LEU A 537 24.64 -16.74 -5.50
N VAL A 538 25.31 -16.53 -6.64
CA VAL A 538 25.24 -15.33 -7.45
C VAL A 538 24.95 -15.76 -8.89
N ASP A 539 23.76 -15.39 -9.38
CA ASP A 539 23.36 -15.65 -10.77
C ASP A 539 23.87 -14.53 -11.67
N LEU A 540 24.89 -14.80 -12.49
CA LEU A 540 25.51 -13.79 -13.34
C LEU A 540 24.73 -13.48 -14.61
N GLN A 541 23.63 -14.20 -14.90
CA GLN A 541 22.76 -13.87 -16.03
C GLN A 541 22.10 -12.49 -15.85
N GLY A 542 21.66 -12.16 -14.62
CA GLY A 542 21.17 -10.82 -14.29
C GLY A 542 22.28 -9.76 -14.27
N GLY A 543 23.48 -10.15 -13.80
CA GLY A 543 24.67 -9.31 -13.75
C GLY A 543 25.24 -8.92 -15.12
N ALA A 544 25.05 -9.74 -16.15
CA ALA A 544 25.45 -9.45 -17.53
C ALA A 544 24.78 -8.20 -18.12
N SER A 545 23.63 -7.81 -17.57
CA SER A 545 22.93 -6.57 -17.94
C SER A 545 23.63 -5.31 -17.37
N ALA A 546 24.57 -5.48 -16.44
CA ALA A 546 25.36 -4.41 -15.88
C ALA A 546 26.48 -4.00 -16.84
N THR A 547 26.25 -2.91 -17.59
CA THR A 547 27.24 -2.34 -18.53
C THR A 547 28.43 -1.66 -17.84
N THR A 548 28.49 -1.65 -16.51
CA THR A 548 29.54 -0.94 -15.75
C THR A 548 30.05 -1.76 -14.56
N LEU A 549 31.34 -1.62 -14.24
CA LEU A 549 32.00 -2.34 -13.13
C LEU A 549 31.38 -2.07 -11.75
N PRO A 550 31.01 -0.83 -11.37
CA PRO A 550 30.35 -0.58 -10.09
C PRO A 550 29.00 -1.30 -9.99
N ARG A 551 28.22 -1.31 -11.07
CA ARG A 551 26.91 -1.98 -11.06
C ARG A 551 27.06 -3.50 -10.95
N LEU A 552 28.08 -4.09 -11.57
CA LEU A 552 28.39 -5.52 -11.37
C LEU A 552 28.75 -5.80 -9.90
N ALA A 553 29.60 -4.96 -9.29
CA ALA A 553 30.00 -5.11 -7.90
C ALA A 553 28.84 -4.97 -6.91
N GLU A 554 27.94 -4.00 -7.14
CA GLU A 554 26.70 -3.83 -6.37
C GLU A 554 25.80 -5.06 -6.51
N TYR A 555 25.59 -5.54 -7.73
CA TYR A 555 24.80 -6.74 -7.99
C TYR A 555 25.34 -7.99 -7.28
N ILE A 556 26.66 -8.24 -7.35
CA ILE A 556 27.29 -9.36 -6.65
C ILE A 556 27.07 -9.26 -5.14
N ALA A 557 27.22 -8.07 -4.55
CA ALA A 557 27.04 -7.88 -3.11
C ALA A 557 25.59 -8.04 -2.65
N ASP A 558 24.63 -7.55 -3.44
CA ASP A 558 23.20 -7.69 -3.16
C ASP A 558 22.77 -9.17 -3.22
N GLU A 559 23.20 -9.90 -4.26
CA GLU A 559 22.96 -11.35 -4.40
C GLU A 559 23.59 -12.14 -3.25
N MET A 560 24.85 -11.84 -2.88
CA MET A 560 25.50 -12.46 -1.72
C MET A 560 24.75 -12.18 -0.42
N THR A 561 24.25 -10.96 -0.23
CA THR A 561 23.48 -10.59 0.97
C THR A 561 22.14 -11.30 1.04
N ALA A 562 21.44 -11.41 -0.10
CA ALA A 562 20.20 -12.18 -0.21
C ALA A 562 20.45 -13.67 0.04
N ALA A 563 21.50 -14.24 -0.57
CA ALA A 563 21.87 -15.64 -0.41
C ALA A 563 22.26 -15.98 1.04
N ALA A 564 23.02 -15.11 1.73
CA ALA A 564 23.40 -15.32 3.13
C ALA A 564 22.20 -15.31 4.09
N ARG A 565 21.23 -14.42 3.84
CA ARG A 565 19.96 -14.37 4.59
C ARG A 565 19.14 -15.63 4.33
N LYS A 566 19.07 -16.10 3.09
CA LYS A 566 18.29 -17.30 2.72
C LYS A 566 18.93 -18.60 3.21
N SER A 567 20.26 -18.73 3.13
CA SER A 567 20.96 -19.98 3.44
C SER A 567 21.08 -20.24 4.92
N ARG A 568 21.49 -19.24 5.71
CA ARG A 568 21.82 -19.40 7.14
C ARG A 568 21.23 -18.28 8.03
N ASN A 569 20.32 -17.45 7.50
CA ASN A 569 19.81 -16.26 8.17
C ASN A 569 20.93 -15.33 8.69
N LEU A 570 22.05 -15.29 7.96
CA LEU A 570 23.22 -14.50 8.32
C LEU A 570 23.05 -13.06 7.80
N ARG A 571 23.16 -12.08 8.70
CA ARG A 571 23.16 -10.66 8.33
C ARG A 571 24.58 -10.23 7.98
N LEU A 572 24.85 -10.00 6.69
CA LEU A 572 26.09 -9.42 6.21
C LEU A 572 26.18 -7.92 6.56
N PRO A 573 27.38 -7.33 6.64
CA PRO A 573 27.55 -5.92 6.97
C PRO A 573 27.03 -5.04 5.82
N GLU A 574 26.56 -3.84 6.15
CA GLU A 574 26.12 -2.88 5.13
C GLU A 574 27.29 -2.41 4.26
N LEU A 575 27.07 -2.40 2.95
CA LEU A 575 28.06 -1.98 1.97
C LEU A 575 27.98 -0.47 1.73
N ASN A 576 29.10 0.24 1.79
CA ASN A 576 29.14 1.66 1.50
C ASN A 576 29.03 1.90 -0.03
N ARG A 577 27.82 2.22 -0.49
CA ARG A 577 27.53 2.46 -1.91
C ARG A 577 28.32 3.61 -2.52
N ARG A 578 28.74 4.61 -1.74
CA ARG A 578 29.54 5.73 -2.26
C ARG A 578 30.95 5.26 -2.61
N SER A 579 31.60 4.55 -1.69
CA SER A 579 32.95 3.98 -1.92
C SER A 579 32.95 2.94 -3.05
N LEU A 580 31.84 2.22 -3.23
CA LEU A 580 31.68 1.27 -4.32
C LEU A 580 31.62 1.93 -5.71
N GLN A 581 31.14 3.18 -5.81
CA GLN A 581 31.16 3.91 -7.08
C GLN A 581 32.57 4.38 -7.48
N GLU A 582 33.43 4.65 -6.50
CA GLU A 582 34.81 5.09 -6.73
C GLU A 582 35.71 3.90 -7.07
N ASP A 583 35.82 2.93 -6.15
CA ASP A 583 36.67 1.74 -6.29
C ASP A 583 35.89 0.46 -5.96
N PRO A 584 35.16 -0.13 -6.91
CA PRO A 584 34.20 -1.18 -6.64
C PRO A 584 34.81 -2.44 -6.03
N PHE A 585 35.86 -2.99 -6.65
CA PHE A 585 36.44 -4.28 -6.25
C PHE A 585 37.34 -4.16 -5.02
N ILE A 586 37.97 -3.01 -4.79
CA ILE A 586 38.72 -2.76 -3.53
C ILE A 586 37.74 -2.68 -2.37
N THR A 587 36.62 -1.96 -2.55
CA THR A 587 35.55 -1.88 -1.55
C THR A 587 34.97 -3.27 -1.26
N LEU A 588 34.72 -4.08 -2.29
CA LEU A 588 34.29 -5.48 -2.10
C LEU A 588 35.33 -6.29 -1.32
N GLN A 589 36.62 -6.20 -1.62
CA GLN A 589 37.66 -6.91 -0.86
C GLN A 589 37.68 -6.55 0.64
N GLN A 590 37.49 -5.25 0.96
CA GLN A 590 37.37 -4.80 2.34
C GLN A 590 36.09 -5.33 2.99
N TRP A 591 34.98 -5.35 2.25
CA TRP A 591 33.72 -5.90 2.72
C TRP A 591 33.80 -7.42 2.99
N LEU A 592 34.45 -8.20 2.12
CA LEU A 592 34.71 -9.63 2.39
C LEU A 592 35.51 -9.84 3.69
N LYS A 593 36.46 -8.95 4.01
CA LYS A 593 37.19 -8.98 5.29
C LYS A 593 36.26 -8.73 6.48
N GLN A 594 35.31 -7.82 6.37
CA GLN A 594 34.32 -7.58 7.42
C GLN A 594 33.40 -8.81 7.61
N ILE A 595 32.99 -9.47 6.53
CA ILE A 595 32.20 -10.71 6.60
C ILE A 595 32.95 -11.80 7.39
N GLU A 596 34.25 -11.97 7.15
CA GLU A 596 35.09 -12.94 7.89
C GLU A 596 35.15 -12.66 9.39
N THR A 597 35.02 -11.40 9.82
CA THR A 597 35.00 -11.04 11.24
C THR A 597 33.67 -11.35 11.92
N ILE A 598 32.55 -11.31 11.17
CA ILE A 598 31.21 -11.59 11.70
C ILE A 598 31.03 -13.08 11.97
N ALA A 599 31.54 -13.94 11.09
CA ALA A 599 31.42 -15.39 11.21
C ALA A 599 32.80 -16.07 11.11
N PRO A 600 33.62 -16.01 12.17
CA PRO A 600 35.02 -16.45 12.08
C PRO A 600 35.20 -17.96 11.97
N SER A 601 34.20 -18.75 12.37
CA SER A 601 34.23 -20.21 12.32
C SER A 601 33.64 -20.79 11.03
N LYS A 602 33.19 -19.94 10.09
CA LYS A 602 32.51 -20.37 8.87
C LYS A 602 33.39 -20.19 7.65
N ARG A 603 33.21 -21.07 6.66
CA ARG A 603 33.77 -20.96 5.32
C ARG A 603 32.69 -20.51 4.35
N PHE A 604 33.04 -19.66 3.41
CA PHE A 604 32.11 -19.10 2.42
C PHE A 604 32.38 -19.73 1.06
N LEU A 605 31.35 -20.33 0.47
CA LEU A 605 31.40 -20.89 -0.88
C LEU A 605 30.68 -19.93 -1.82
N LEU A 606 31.43 -19.16 -2.60
CA LEU A 606 30.89 -18.25 -3.61
C LEU A 606 30.58 -19.03 -4.89
N CYS A 607 29.30 -19.28 -5.12
CA CYS A 607 28.79 -19.99 -6.29
C CYS A 607 28.42 -18.99 -7.38
N LEU A 608 29.20 -18.94 -8.45
CA LEU A 608 28.98 -18.10 -9.62
C LEU A 608 28.28 -18.95 -10.70
N ASP A 609 26.97 -18.79 -10.84
CA ASP A 609 26.19 -19.47 -11.89
C ASP A 609 26.26 -18.70 -13.21
N GLU A 610 26.34 -19.44 -14.32
CA GLU A 610 26.53 -18.90 -15.67
C GLU A 610 27.76 -17.96 -15.78
N PHE A 611 28.91 -18.39 -15.23
CA PHE A 611 30.11 -17.55 -15.15
C PHE A 611 30.67 -17.08 -16.51
N GLU A 612 30.33 -17.79 -17.58
CA GLU A 612 30.65 -17.44 -18.97
C GLU A 612 30.20 -16.01 -19.33
N ARG A 613 29.13 -15.52 -18.68
CA ARG A 613 28.64 -14.14 -18.85
C ARG A 613 29.63 -13.08 -18.39
N LEU A 614 30.62 -13.41 -17.56
CA LEU A 614 31.68 -12.47 -17.19
C LEU A 614 32.54 -12.07 -18.39
N SER A 615 32.70 -12.95 -19.40
CA SER A 615 33.37 -12.60 -20.65
C SER A 615 32.68 -11.42 -21.36
N GLU A 616 31.35 -11.38 -21.33
CA GLU A 616 30.56 -10.30 -21.93
C GLU A 616 30.78 -8.97 -21.20
N VAL A 617 30.88 -9.01 -19.86
CA VAL A 617 31.17 -7.80 -19.08
C VAL A 617 32.61 -7.32 -19.29
N VAL A 618 33.58 -8.23 -19.41
CA VAL A 618 34.97 -7.89 -19.69
C VAL A 618 35.12 -7.27 -21.08
N THR A 619 34.45 -7.80 -22.08
CA THR A 619 34.45 -7.24 -23.45
C THR A 619 33.73 -5.89 -23.51
N ALA A 620 32.60 -5.73 -22.80
CA ALA A 620 31.85 -4.47 -22.76
C ALA A 620 32.60 -3.35 -22.01
N THR A 621 33.29 -3.68 -20.91
CA THR A 621 34.01 -2.69 -20.09
C THR A 621 35.47 -2.49 -20.51
N GLY A 622 36.03 -3.40 -21.32
CA GLY A 622 37.44 -3.41 -21.70
C GLY A 622 38.40 -3.69 -20.53
N SER A 623 37.89 -4.15 -19.38
CA SER A 623 38.67 -4.31 -18.15
C SER A 623 38.58 -5.73 -17.58
N ARG A 624 39.73 -6.33 -17.27
CA ARG A 624 39.82 -7.63 -16.60
C ARG A 624 39.74 -7.56 -15.07
N THR A 625 39.39 -6.39 -14.53
CA THR A 625 39.32 -6.16 -13.07
C THR A 625 38.43 -7.16 -12.31
N PRO A 626 37.24 -7.57 -12.82
CA PRO A 626 36.42 -8.58 -12.15
C PRO A 626 37.14 -9.93 -11.99
N LEU A 627 37.89 -10.36 -13.01
CA LEU A 627 38.64 -11.62 -12.99
C LEU A 627 39.84 -11.52 -12.04
N ASN A 628 40.54 -10.37 -12.04
CA ASN A 628 41.63 -10.10 -11.09
C ASN A 628 41.13 -10.11 -9.64
N PHE A 629 39.92 -9.61 -9.38
CA PHE A 629 39.29 -9.69 -8.08
C PHE A 629 39.06 -11.14 -7.64
N LEU A 630 38.50 -11.99 -8.52
CA LEU A 630 38.31 -13.42 -8.23
C LEU A 630 39.65 -14.12 -7.96
N ARG A 631 40.68 -13.83 -8.75
CA ARG A 631 42.04 -14.34 -8.53
C ARG A 631 42.61 -13.93 -7.18
N HIS A 632 42.40 -12.67 -6.78
CA HIS A 632 42.85 -12.19 -5.48
C HIS A 632 42.14 -12.92 -4.33
N ILE A 633 40.85 -13.24 -4.46
CA ILE A 633 40.14 -14.08 -3.47
C ILE A 633 40.85 -15.43 -3.35
N LEU A 634 41.12 -16.10 -4.48
CA LEU A 634 41.78 -17.40 -4.49
C LEU A 634 43.17 -17.39 -3.84
N GLN A 635 43.97 -16.34 -4.09
CA GLN A 635 45.36 -16.28 -3.62
C GLN A 635 45.52 -15.85 -2.17
N HIS A 636 44.60 -15.04 -1.64
CA HIS A 636 44.81 -14.34 -0.37
C HIS A 636 43.74 -14.65 0.69
N ARG A 637 42.72 -15.46 0.40
CA ARG A 637 41.58 -15.67 1.29
C ARG A 637 41.24 -17.16 1.50
N GLU A 638 41.86 -17.78 2.49
CA GLU A 638 41.67 -19.22 2.82
C GLU A 638 40.23 -19.61 3.19
N ARG A 639 39.41 -18.66 3.64
CA ARG A 639 38.01 -18.90 4.04
C ARG A 639 37.01 -18.83 2.88
N TRP A 640 37.45 -18.38 1.72
CA TRP A 640 36.61 -18.18 0.54
C TRP A 640 36.94 -19.23 -0.52
N ILE A 641 35.94 -20.01 -0.89
CA ILE A 641 36.03 -21.03 -1.94
C ILE A 641 35.20 -20.55 -3.12
N LEU A 642 35.76 -20.65 -4.33
CA LEU A 642 35.03 -20.33 -5.57
C LEU A 642 34.47 -21.59 -6.20
N LEU A 643 33.18 -21.55 -6.56
CA LEU A 643 32.51 -22.55 -7.38
C LEU A 643 31.95 -21.87 -8.62
N PHE A 644 32.48 -22.23 -9.78
CA PHE A 644 31.98 -21.79 -11.07
C PHE A 644 30.99 -22.82 -11.61
N SER A 645 29.84 -22.38 -12.12
CA SER A 645 28.85 -23.24 -12.78
C SER A 645 28.61 -22.76 -14.21
N GLY A 646 28.74 -23.68 -15.17
CA GLY A 646 28.64 -23.36 -16.59
C GLY A 646 28.27 -24.56 -17.45
N SER A 647 28.09 -24.29 -18.75
CA SER A 647 27.79 -25.31 -19.76
C SER A 647 29.03 -25.79 -20.49
N HIS A 648 30.07 -24.95 -20.57
CA HIS A 648 31.32 -25.23 -21.23
C HIS A 648 32.31 -26.00 -20.35
N THR A 649 33.11 -26.83 -21.01
CA THR A 649 34.29 -27.46 -20.39
C THR A 649 35.46 -26.47 -20.37
N LEU A 650 36.50 -26.73 -19.55
CA LEU A 650 37.70 -25.88 -19.51
C LEU A 650 38.34 -25.67 -20.88
N ASP A 651 38.27 -26.68 -21.76
CA ASP A 651 38.85 -26.67 -23.11
C ASP A 651 38.05 -25.80 -24.10
N GLU A 652 36.83 -25.39 -23.74
CA GLU A 652 35.95 -24.54 -24.55
C GLU A 652 35.97 -23.07 -24.14
N LEU A 653 36.56 -22.76 -22.98
CA LEU A 653 36.69 -21.41 -22.49
C LEU A 653 37.79 -20.66 -23.26
N GLU A 654 37.67 -19.33 -23.29
CA GLU A 654 38.70 -18.47 -23.86
C GLU A 654 40.05 -18.66 -23.16
N ASP A 655 41.15 -18.58 -23.91
CA ASP A 655 42.50 -18.93 -23.44
C ASP A 655 42.89 -18.23 -22.12
N TYR A 656 42.44 -17.00 -21.89
CA TYR A 656 42.77 -16.26 -20.67
C TYR A 656 42.17 -16.89 -19.41
N TRP A 657 41.11 -17.71 -19.49
CA TRP A 657 40.53 -18.38 -18.32
C TRP A 657 41.52 -19.36 -17.68
N SER A 658 42.46 -19.90 -18.47
CA SER A 658 43.54 -20.76 -17.97
C SER A 658 44.42 -20.06 -16.92
N ASP A 659 44.58 -18.73 -17.00
CA ASP A 659 45.34 -17.93 -16.04
C ASP A 659 44.62 -17.75 -14.69
N TYR A 660 43.30 -17.94 -14.65
CA TYR A 660 42.45 -17.71 -13.46
C TYR A 660 41.99 -19.01 -12.81
N LEU A 661 41.83 -20.07 -13.60
CA LEU A 661 41.34 -21.39 -13.17
C LEU A 661 42.50 -22.36 -12.87
N ILE A 662 43.56 -21.87 -12.24
CA ILE A 662 44.71 -22.68 -11.83
C ILE A 662 44.30 -23.59 -10.65
N ASN A 663 44.60 -24.89 -10.72
CA ASN A 663 44.21 -25.89 -9.72
C ASN A 663 42.67 -26.06 -9.57
N THR A 664 41.96 -26.06 -10.70
CA THR A 664 40.51 -26.27 -10.73
C THR A 664 40.16 -27.76 -10.75
N GLN A 665 39.27 -28.16 -9.84
CA GLN A 665 38.67 -29.47 -9.84
C GLN A 665 37.31 -29.43 -10.52
N SER A 666 37.20 -30.15 -11.64
CA SER A 666 35.96 -30.24 -12.41
C SER A 666 35.03 -31.32 -11.83
N LEU A 667 33.78 -30.95 -11.60
CA LEU A 667 32.69 -31.79 -11.13
C LEU A 667 31.63 -31.85 -12.23
N ARG A 668 31.48 -33.01 -12.86
CA ARG A 668 30.53 -33.21 -13.96
C ARG A 668 29.13 -33.49 -13.41
N VAL A 669 28.14 -32.72 -13.88
CA VAL A 669 26.71 -32.96 -13.63
C VAL A 669 26.11 -33.66 -14.85
N THR A 670 25.96 -34.97 -14.74
CA THR A 670 25.38 -35.85 -15.78
C THR A 670 23.92 -36.22 -15.47
N TYR A 671 23.36 -37.18 -16.20
CA TYR A 671 22.04 -37.75 -15.99
C TYR A 671 21.94 -38.43 -14.62
N LEU A 672 20.72 -38.66 -14.15
CA LEU A 672 20.51 -39.35 -12.87
C LEU A 672 20.90 -40.82 -12.99
N GLU A 673 21.36 -41.41 -11.89
CA GLU A 673 21.48 -42.85 -11.83
C GLU A 673 20.08 -43.51 -11.95
N PRO A 674 19.97 -44.74 -12.52
CA PRO A 674 18.68 -45.37 -12.75
C PRO A 674 17.80 -45.51 -11.50
N ASN A 675 18.40 -45.81 -10.35
CA ASN A 675 17.74 -45.85 -9.04
C ASN A 675 17.18 -44.47 -8.63
N GLN A 676 17.94 -43.40 -8.82
CA GLN A 676 17.55 -42.02 -8.50
C GLN A 676 16.44 -41.53 -9.44
N ALA A 677 16.53 -41.88 -10.72
CA ALA A 677 15.48 -41.59 -11.70
C ALA A 677 14.20 -42.38 -11.43
N GLN A 678 14.31 -43.65 -11.03
CA GLN A 678 13.18 -44.47 -10.60
C GLN A 678 12.51 -43.88 -9.35
N GLU A 679 13.29 -43.43 -8.37
CA GLU A 679 12.76 -42.74 -7.19
C GLU A 679 12.01 -41.46 -7.57
N LEU A 680 12.54 -40.68 -8.52
CA LEU A 680 11.87 -39.48 -9.04
C LEU A 680 10.54 -39.82 -9.74
N ILE A 681 10.45 -40.95 -10.44
CA ILE A 681 9.23 -41.41 -11.12
C ILE A 681 8.20 -41.92 -10.09
N LEU A 682 8.60 -42.81 -9.18
CA LEU A 682 7.68 -43.48 -8.27
C LEU A 682 7.29 -42.62 -7.05
N HIS A 683 8.22 -41.79 -6.56
CA HIS A 683 8.04 -40.99 -5.35
C HIS A 683 8.53 -39.53 -5.54
N PRO A 684 7.97 -38.78 -6.49
CA PRO A 684 8.32 -37.37 -6.70
C PRO A 684 7.93 -36.46 -5.53
N ILE A 685 6.83 -36.78 -4.84
CA ILE A 685 6.33 -36.10 -3.63
C ILE A 685 5.99 -37.15 -2.57
N PRO A 686 5.94 -36.78 -1.27
CA PRO A 686 5.37 -37.65 -0.24
C PRO A 686 3.95 -38.06 -0.63
N ASP A 687 3.59 -39.33 -0.37
CA ASP A 687 2.26 -39.91 -0.61
C ASP A 687 1.78 -39.90 -2.07
N PHE A 688 2.71 -39.93 -3.05
CA PHE A 688 2.36 -40.06 -4.46
C PHE A 688 1.70 -41.43 -4.75
N PRO A 689 0.56 -41.47 -5.49
CA PRO A 689 -0.14 -42.71 -5.77
C PRO A 689 0.67 -43.65 -6.68
N ASP A 690 0.56 -44.95 -6.44
CA ASP A 690 1.19 -46.00 -7.26
C ASP A 690 0.44 -46.17 -8.59
N ILE A 691 0.80 -45.33 -9.56
CA ILE A 691 0.14 -45.25 -10.88
C ILE A 691 0.90 -46.01 -11.98
N TYR A 692 2.17 -46.38 -11.78
CA TYR A 692 3.00 -46.96 -12.83
C TYR A 692 3.15 -48.48 -12.68
N THR A 693 3.14 -49.20 -13.81
CA THR A 693 3.65 -50.57 -13.83
C THR A 693 5.19 -50.58 -13.89
N PRO A 694 5.89 -51.61 -13.36
CA PRO A 694 7.35 -51.69 -13.44
C PRO A 694 7.88 -51.56 -14.88
N ALA A 695 7.22 -52.24 -15.82
CA ALA A 695 7.55 -52.16 -17.25
C ALA A 695 7.37 -50.75 -17.84
N ALA A 696 6.39 -49.98 -17.38
CA ALA A 696 6.22 -48.59 -17.80
C ALA A 696 7.34 -47.70 -17.28
N VAL A 697 7.79 -47.90 -16.03
CA VAL A 697 8.94 -47.18 -15.47
C VAL A 697 10.21 -47.49 -16.25
N GLU A 698 10.49 -48.77 -16.52
CA GLU A 698 11.62 -49.18 -17.36
C GLU A 698 11.55 -48.50 -18.74
N ARG A 699 10.37 -48.47 -19.36
CA ARG A 699 10.20 -47.80 -20.65
C ARG A 699 10.49 -46.30 -20.59
N ILE A 700 10.07 -45.61 -19.52
CA ILE A 700 10.37 -44.18 -19.33
C ILE A 700 11.88 -43.98 -19.16
N LEU A 701 12.55 -44.82 -18.38
CA LEU A 701 14.01 -44.74 -18.17
C LEU A 701 14.78 -44.98 -19.47
N GLU A 702 14.36 -45.93 -20.29
CA GLU A 702 14.93 -46.17 -21.62
C GLU A 702 14.77 -44.95 -22.55
N LEU A 703 13.54 -44.43 -22.67
CA LEU A 703 13.22 -43.32 -23.57
C LEU A 703 13.95 -42.02 -23.22
N THR A 704 14.16 -41.78 -21.91
CA THR A 704 14.73 -40.54 -21.38
C THR A 704 16.22 -40.65 -21.03
N ARG A 705 16.78 -41.87 -20.97
CA ARG A 705 18.11 -42.18 -20.43
C ARG A 705 18.38 -41.51 -19.08
N CYS A 706 17.36 -41.46 -18.22
CA CYS A 706 17.44 -40.84 -16.89
C CYS A 706 17.78 -39.34 -16.91
N GLN A 707 17.62 -38.65 -18.04
CA GLN A 707 17.83 -37.20 -18.10
C GLN A 707 16.75 -36.50 -17.25
N PRO A 708 17.11 -35.71 -16.21
CA PRO A 708 16.16 -35.19 -15.24
C PRO A 708 14.98 -34.42 -15.85
N TYR A 709 15.25 -33.55 -16.84
CA TYR A 709 14.22 -32.76 -17.49
C TYR A 709 13.23 -33.63 -18.29
N LEU A 710 13.73 -34.59 -19.08
CA LEU A 710 12.87 -35.47 -19.88
C LEU A 710 12.06 -36.43 -19.01
N VAL A 711 12.64 -36.95 -17.92
CA VAL A 711 11.92 -37.78 -16.94
C VAL A 711 10.74 -36.99 -16.36
N GLN A 712 10.96 -35.74 -15.95
CA GLN A 712 9.87 -34.89 -15.42
C GLN A 712 8.86 -34.50 -16.50
N LEU A 713 9.29 -34.27 -17.75
CA LEU A 713 8.39 -33.94 -18.85
C LEU A 713 7.47 -35.11 -19.19
N VAL A 714 8.01 -36.33 -19.29
CA VAL A 714 7.20 -37.53 -19.53
C VAL A 714 6.25 -37.78 -18.37
N GLY A 715 6.74 -37.69 -17.13
CA GLY A 715 5.90 -37.83 -15.93
C GLY A 715 4.74 -36.83 -15.90
N LEU A 716 5.01 -35.56 -16.21
CA LEU A 716 3.99 -34.51 -16.30
C LEU A 716 2.90 -34.85 -17.32
N VAL A 717 3.28 -35.21 -18.54
CA VAL A 717 2.33 -35.50 -19.62
C VAL A 717 1.52 -36.78 -19.35
N VAL A 718 2.14 -37.79 -18.72
CA VAL A 718 1.44 -39.02 -18.31
C VAL A 718 0.39 -38.73 -17.24
N VAL A 719 0.72 -37.94 -16.22
CA VAL A 719 -0.24 -37.56 -15.17
C VAL A 719 -1.39 -36.74 -15.77
N ASP A 720 -1.10 -35.80 -16.68
CA ASP A 720 -2.12 -35.01 -17.36
C ASP A 720 -3.08 -35.90 -18.18
N MET A 721 -2.54 -36.89 -18.91
CA MET A 721 -3.34 -37.86 -19.66
C MET A 721 -4.22 -38.71 -18.72
N LEU A 722 -3.68 -39.22 -17.61
CA LEU A 722 -4.46 -40.00 -16.65
C LEU A 722 -5.59 -39.18 -16.02
N ASN A 723 -5.30 -37.94 -15.61
CA ASN A 723 -6.30 -37.03 -15.06
C ASN A 723 -7.38 -36.69 -16.09
N GLU A 724 -7.04 -36.58 -17.37
CA GLU A 724 -8.01 -36.41 -18.46
C GLU A 724 -8.92 -37.64 -18.61
N ARG A 725 -8.36 -38.86 -18.58
CA ARG A 725 -9.15 -40.11 -18.58
C ARG A 725 -10.05 -40.23 -17.35
N LEU A 726 -9.55 -39.85 -16.16
CA LEU A 726 -10.34 -39.86 -14.91
C LEU A 726 -11.52 -38.89 -15.00
N ARG A 727 -11.33 -37.69 -15.56
CA ARG A 727 -12.42 -36.73 -15.77
C ARG A 727 -13.48 -37.26 -16.74
N GLN A 728 -13.08 -37.93 -17.82
CA GLN A 728 -14.01 -38.52 -18.79
C GLN A 728 -14.74 -39.74 -18.25
N SER A 729 -14.06 -40.57 -17.45
CA SER A 729 -14.62 -41.79 -16.84
C SER A 729 -15.45 -41.53 -15.59
N ALA A 730 -15.29 -40.41 -14.87
CA ALA A 730 -16.18 -40.03 -13.76
C ALA A 730 -17.66 -39.87 -14.18
N THR A 731 -17.93 -39.74 -15.48
CA THR A 731 -19.27 -39.77 -16.08
C THR A 731 -19.86 -41.18 -16.24
N ALA A 732 -19.06 -42.24 -16.11
CA ALA A 732 -19.44 -43.64 -16.26
C ALA A 732 -19.03 -44.43 -15.00
N SER A 733 -19.99 -44.98 -14.27
CA SER A 733 -19.91 -45.43 -12.86
C SER A 733 -18.93 -46.57 -12.49
N THR A 734 -17.84 -46.80 -13.23
CA THR A 734 -16.81 -47.80 -12.94
C THR A 734 -15.46 -47.31 -13.46
N ALA A 735 -14.69 -46.60 -12.62
CA ALA A 735 -13.31 -46.22 -12.92
C ALA A 735 -12.34 -47.04 -12.05
N ASP A 736 -11.93 -48.20 -12.56
CA ASP A 736 -10.70 -48.84 -12.10
C ASP A 736 -9.52 -48.02 -12.63
N LEU A 737 -8.64 -47.59 -11.73
CA LEU A 737 -7.37 -46.98 -12.08
C LEU A 737 -6.47 -48.07 -12.70
N SER A 738 -6.60 -48.28 -14.00
CA SER A 738 -5.62 -49.07 -14.74
C SER A 738 -4.27 -48.37 -14.62
N LYS A 739 -3.29 -49.04 -14.01
CA LYS A 739 -1.91 -48.54 -13.96
C LYS A 739 -1.39 -48.27 -15.37
N VAL A 740 -0.50 -47.28 -15.49
CA VAL A 740 0.15 -46.90 -16.74
C VAL A 740 0.92 -48.08 -17.29
N THR A 741 0.61 -48.44 -18.52
CA THR A 741 1.31 -49.49 -19.28
C THR A 741 2.40 -48.88 -20.17
N PRO A 742 3.36 -49.69 -20.67
CA PRO A 742 4.33 -49.21 -21.65
C PRO A 742 3.69 -48.63 -22.92
N GLN A 743 2.52 -49.14 -23.32
CA GLN A 743 1.77 -48.65 -24.48
C GLN A 743 1.19 -47.26 -24.25
N ASP A 744 0.77 -46.96 -23.02
CA ASP A 744 0.34 -45.61 -22.65
C ASP A 744 1.50 -44.61 -22.73
N VAL A 745 2.70 -45.03 -22.32
CA VAL A 745 3.92 -44.19 -22.44
C VAL A 745 4.25 -43.91 -23.91
N GLU A 746 4.09 -44.88 -24.81
CA GLU A 746 4.26 -44.64 -26.25
C GLU A 746 3.20 -43.68 -26.82
N THR A 747 1.96 -43.80 -26.35
CA THR A 747 0.84 -42.97 -26.82
C THR A 747 1.03 -41.48 -26.48
N VAL A 748 1.70 -41.16 -25.37
CA VAL A 748 1.92 -39.76 -24.98
C VAL A 748 3.09 -39.08 -25.69
N ILE A 749 3.93 -39.82 -26.42
CA ILE A 749 5.16 -39.27 -27.01
C ILE A 749 4.91 -38.07 -27.93
N PRO A 750 3.91 -38.06 -28.85
CA PRO A 750 3.62 -36.88 -29.65
C PRO A 750 3.30 -35.64 -28.79
N LYS A 751 2.56 -35.82 -27.69
CA LYS A 751 2.23 -34.75 -26.74
C LYS A 751 3.47 -34.31 -25.93
N VAL A 752 4.36 -35.23 -25.57
CA VAL A 752 5.66 -34.94 -24.94
C VAL A 752 6.54 -34.09 -25.86
N LEU A 753 6.65 -34.47 -27.15
CA LEU A 753 7.42 -33.73 -28.14
C LEU A 753 6.85 -32.32 -28.38
N ALA A 754 5.53 -32.19 -28.47
CA ALA A 754 4.87 -30.89 -28.59
C ALA A 754 5.08 -30.01 -27.34
N THR A 755 4.90 -30.57 -26.14
CA THR A 755 5.05 -29.83 -24.86
C THR A 755 6.52 -29.44 -24.61
N GLY A 756 7.47 -30.30 -25.00
CA GLY A 756 8.91 -30.07 -24.91
C GLY A 756 9.51 -29.37 -26.13
N GLY A 757 8.70 -28.90 -27.09
CA GLY A 757 9.18 -28.43 -28.39
C GLY A 757 10.29 -27.39 -28.32
N TYR A 758 10.19 -26.46 -27.36
CA TYR A 758 11.24 -25.44 -27.14
C TYR A 758 12.59 -26.06 -26.76
N TYR A 759 12.61 -27.08 -25.90
CA TYR A 759 13.84 -27.76 -25.51
C TYR A 759 14.52 -28.41 -26.73
N PHE A 760 13.76 -29.13 -27.55
CA PHE A 760 14.31 -29.80 -28.72
C PHE A 760 14.77 -28.80 -29.80
N GLN A 761 14.02 -27.71 -30.01
CA GLN A 761 14.43 -26.62 -30.91
C GLN A 761 15.68 -25.90 -30.42
N GLU A 762 15.79 -25.61 -29.12
CA GLU A 762 16.95 -24.96 -28.50
C GLU A 762 18.20 -25.85 -28.62
N LEU A 763 18.03 -27.16 -28.41
CA LEU A 763 19.09 -28.15 -28.62
C LEU A 763 19.57 -28.13 -30.08
N TRP A 764 18.66 -28.17 -31.06
CA TRP A 764 18.99 -28.21 -32.48
C TRP A 764 19.60 -26.89 -33.00
N LYS A 765 18.95 -25.75 -32.73
CA LYS A 765 19.31 -24.46 -33.35
C LYS A 765 20.40 -23.69 -32.60
N VAL A 766 20.46 -23.80 -31.28
CA VAL A 766 21.32 -22.92 -30.44
C VAL A 766 22.50 -23.69 -29.86
N THR A 767 22.28 -24.91 -29.38
CA THR A 767 23.31 -25.68 -28.67
C THR A 767 24.30 -26.38 -29.61
N LEU A 768 23.85 -26.75 -30.81
CA LEU A 768 24.61 -27.48 -31.80
C LEU A 768 25.14 -26.54 -32.90
N LEU A 769 26.45 -26.55 -33.11
CA LEU A 769 27.12 -25.85 -34.21
C LEU A 769 26.71 -26.47 -35.56
N ASP A 770 26.84 -25.73 -36.66
CA ASP A 770 26.50 -26.23 -38.01
C ASP A 770 27.23 -27.55 -38.33
N ALA A 771 28.53 -27.62 -38.02
CA ALA A 771 29.34 -28.83 -38.22
C ALA A 771 28.89 -30.02 -37.33
N GLU A 772 28.34 -29.74 -36.14
CA GLU A 772 27.78 -30.76 -35.25
C GLU A 772 26.44 -31.27 -35.77
N ARG A 773 25.58 -30.37 -36.30
CA ARG A 773 24.30 -30.74 -36.92
C ARG A 773 24.48 -31.61 -38.16
N GLU A 774 25.41 -31.25 -39.03
CA GLU A 774 25.72 -32.06 -40.22
C GLU A 774 26.25 -33.45 -39.83
N ALA A 775 27.15 -33.53 -38.84
CA ALA A 775 27.61 -34.82 -38.32
C ALA A 775 26.46 -35.68 -37.76
N LEU A 776 25.47 -35.06 -37.08
CA LEU A 776 24.30 -35.76 -36.57
C LEU A 776 23.37 -36.26 -37.69
N LYS A 777 23.21 -35.53 -38.80
CA LYS A 777 22.47 -35.98 -39.98
C LYS A 777 23.06 -37.27 -40.58
N PHE A 778 24.39 -37.35 -40.69
CA PHE A 778 25.08 -38.56 -41.14
C PHE A 778 24.91 -39.73 -40.15
N ILE A 779 25.07 -39.48 -38.86
CA ILE A 779 24.87 -40.49 -37.81
C ILE A 779 23.44 -41.03 -37.82
N TRP A 780 22.44 -40.18 -38.05
CA TRP A 780 21.04 -40.58 -38.20
C TRP A 780 20.81 -41.52 -39.40
N ARG A 781 21.45 -41.24 -40.54
CA ARG A 781 21.42 -42.09 -41.73
C ARG A 781 22.22 -43.40 -41.59
N GLY A 782 22.90 -43.59 -40.45
CA GLY A 782 23.74 -44.77 -40.20
C GLY A 782 25.09 -44.73 -40.93
N GLU A 783 25.49 -43.55 -41.42
CA GLU A 783 26.75 -43.35 -42.13
C GLU A 783 27.84 -42.81 -41.20
N LEU A 784 29.09 -43.23 -41.42
CA LEU A 784 30.24 -42.60 -40.76
C LEU A 784 30.50 -41.25 -41.43
N PRO A 785 30.50 -40.13 -40.70
CA PRO A 785 30.76 -38.84 -41.30
C PRO A 785 32.22 -38.76 -41.79
N GLN A 786 32.44 -38.97 -43.09
CA GLN A 786 33.78 -39.02 -43.71
C GLN A 786 34.55 -37.70 -43.54
N ASN A 787 33.84 -36.59 -43.32
CA ASN A 787 34.40 -35.23 -43.17
C ASN A 787 34.27 -34.66 -41.74
N ALA A 788 33.67 -35.37 -40.78
CA ALA A 788 33.60 -34.84 -39.41
C ALA A 788 34.95 -35.01 -38.72
N SER A 789 35.58 -33.89 -38.37
CA SER A 789 36.79 -33.90 -37.55
C SER A 789 36.53 -34.68 -36.25
N GLN A 790 37.45 -35.54 -35.84
CA GLN A 790 37.36 -36.34 -34.60
C GLN A 790 37.06 -35.47 -33.35
N ARG A 791 37.45 -34.19 -33.39
CA ARG A 791 37.12 -33.16 -32.39
C ARG A 791 35.62 -32.88 -32.29
N VAL A 792 34.87 -32.86 -33.38
CA VAL A 792 33.41 -32.65 -33.41
C VAL A 792 32.68 -33.83 -32.78
N LEU A 793 33.08 -35.05 -33.13
CA LEU A 793 32.51 -36.27 -32.54
C LEU A 793 32.79 -36.36 -31.02
N THR A 794 34.01 -36.01 -30.60
CA THR A 794 34.38 -35.97 -29.18
C THR A 794 33.54 -34.95 -28.42
N LYS A 795 33.28 -33.77 -29.01
CA LYS A 795 32.39 -32.75 -28.43
C LYS A 795 30.95 -33.23 -28.29
N LEU A 796 30.40 -33.89 -29.31
CA LEU A 796 29.05 -34.45 -29.24
C LEU A 796 28.91 -35.53 -28.15
N VAL A 797 29.96 -36.34 -27.91
CA VAL A 797 30.01 -37.29 -26.80
C VAL A 797 30.09 -36.56 -25.45
N GLN A 798 30.93 -35.53 -25.33
CA GLN A 798 31.04 -34.73 -24.10
C GLN A 798 29.72 -34.03 -23.74
N LYS A 799 28.98 -33.54 -24.74
CA LYS A 799 27.64 -32.94 -24.63
C LYS A 799 26.52 -33.96 -24.35
N GLU A 800 26.83 -35.26 -24.27
CA GLU A 800 25.86 -36.34 -23.99
C GLU A 800 24.72 -36.43 -25.03
N VAL A 801 25.03 -36.08 -26.28
CA VAL A 801 24.11 -36.16 -27.42
C VAL A 801 24.26 -37.51 -28.11
N ILE A 802 25.50 -37.97 -28.31
CA ILE A 802 25.83 -39.25 -28.93
C ILE A 802 26.65 -40.12 -27.99
N GLU A 803 26.50 -41.43 -28.14
CA GLU A 803 27.34 -42.44 -27.50
C GLU A 803 28.06 -43.28 -28.55
N ARG A 804 29.23 -43.79 -28.19
CA ARG A 804 29.98 -44.72 -29.03
C ARG A 804 29.58 -46.14 -28.63
N GLY A 805 28.89 -46.85 -29.52
CA GLY A 805 28.51 -48.24 -29.30
C GLY A 805 29.73 -49.18 -29.33
N GLU A 806 29.55 -50.39 -28.80
CA GLU A 806 30.57 -51.45 -28.81
C GLU A 806 31.04 -51.81 -30.23
N ASP A 807 30.14 -51.67 -31.21
CA ASP A 807 30.39 -51.86 -32.65
C ASP A 807 31.27 -50.76 -33.29
N GLY A 808 31.70 -49.76 -32.51
CA GLY A 808 32.49 -48.63 -32.98
C GLY A 808 31.69 -47.52 -33.69
N MET A 809 30.39 -47.77 -33.96
CA MET A 809 29.45 -46.79 -34.53
C MET A 809 28.95 -45.82 -33.47
N TYR A 810 28.74 -44.56 -33.86
CA TYR A 810 28.10 -43.55 -33.01
C TYR A 810 26.58 -43.66 -33.13
N ARG A 811 25.86 -43.57 -32.01
CA ARG A 811 24.39 -43.54 -31.97
C ARG A 811 23.93 -42.41 -31.08
N LEU A 812 22.73 -41.90 -31.32
CA LEU A 812 22.12 -40.91 -30.42
C LEU A 812 21.87 -41.56 -29.06
N GLN A 813 22.32 -40.90 -27.99
CA GLN A 813 22.26 -41.45 -26.65
C GLN A 813 20.81 -41.57 -26.15
N VAL A 814 19.98 -40.54 -26.42
CA VAL A 814 18.62 -40.39 -25.88
C VAL A 814 17.55 -40.66 -26.94
N PRO A 815 16.72 -41.72 -26.80
CA PRO A 815 15.71 -42.07 -27.81
C PRO A 815 14.64 -41.00 -28.07
N LEU A 816 14.22 -40.22 -27.06
CA LEU A 816 13.28 -39.11 -27.29
C LEU A 816 13.88 -37.99 -28.15
N VAL A 817 15.16 -37.67 -27.94
CA VAL A 817 15.87 -36.70 -28.77
C VAL A 817 15.96 -37.22 -30.20
N GLN A 818 16.25 -38.52 -30.37
CA GLN A 818 16.24 -39.17 -31.68
C GLN A 818 14.91 -39.02 -32.42
N ARG A 819 13.77 -39.26 -31.76
CA ARG A 819 12.44 -39.07 -32.37
C ARG A 819 12.09 -37.61 -32.68
N SER A 820 12.61 -36.66 -31.91
CA SER A 820 12.45 -35.23 -32.21
C SER A 820 13.29 -34.80 -33.42
N LEU A 821 14.51 -35.33 -33.51
CA LEU A 821 15.46 -34.97 -34.57
C LEU A 821 15.01 -35.50 -35.93
N SER A 822 14.38 -36.67 -35.98
CA SER A 822 13.81 -37.17 -37.24
C SER A 822 12.77 -36.19 -37.80
N GLN A 823 11.88 -35.63 -36.95
CA GLN A 823 10.90 -34.64 -37.39
C GLN A 823 11.56 -33.37 -37.94
N PHE A 824 12.62 -32.86 -37.29
CA PHE A 824 13.33 -31.68 -37.79
C PHE A 824 14.11 -31.92 -39.08
N ILE A 825 14.68 -33.12 -39.24
CA ILE A 825 15.41 -33.48 -40.47
C ILE A 825 14.42 -33.62 -41.63
N ASP A 826 13.29 -34.28 -41.41
CA ASP A 826 12.24 -34.43 -42.41
C ASP A 826 11.68 -33.04 -42.81
N ASP A 827 11.41 -32.15 -41.84
CA ASP A 827 10.95 -30.77 -42.08
C ASP A 827 11.99 -29.90 -42.83
N GLU A 828 13.30 -30.11 -42.60
CA GLU A 828 14.39 -29.41 -43.31
C GLU A 828 14.64 -29.97 -44.72
N GLU A 829 14.31 -31.23 -44.99
CA GLU A 829 14.44 -31.84 -46.32
C GLU A 829 13.23 -31.59 -47.23
N GLU A 830 12.04 -31.31 -46.65
CA GLU A 830 10.83 -30.92 -47.39
C GLU A 830 10.80 -29.43 -47.79
N ASN A 831 11.60 -28.56 -47.14
CA ASN A 831 11.72 -27.13 -47.43
C ASN A 831 12.96 -26.81 -48.28
#